data_AF-A0A373FQH6-F1
#
_entry.id   AF-A0A373FQH6-F1
#
_cell.length_a   1.000
_cell.length_b   1.000
_cell.length_c   1.000
_cell.angle_alpha   90.00
_cell.angle_beta   90.00
_cell.angle_gamma   90.00
#
_symmetry.space_group_name_H-M   'P 1'
#
loop_
_entity.id
_entity.type
_entity.pdbx_description
1 polymer ?
#
loop_
_entity_poly.entity_id
_entity_poly.type
_entity_poly.pdbx_seq_one_letter_code
_entity_poly.pdbx_strand_id
1 'polypeptide(L)'
;MQTQKQGGNMHCPSPTIKGSAALPALLCAMLTACGGGGGGDSPSSASAATAAPAPAAAPAPSSSSSAPAPAPAASPDAGSLSFPSMPAPAGAPSGVFISEVANNVYSNSVSWLEIYNNSSAAIDLSRYSLRAPAINPATQEAAASVSFALPQLTVPNNSYVVIGARVNSNLQNGINNVYIANAQNQVPYWQGQTGFAELQSAGATVDFVRFGTSTEQPTTASAWSGPSVAAMSGSASSYNTSIVRSFARFKQTHTAGDWNLVNFATPGGINDVASGVIDSDGDGIPDSAKLSGGTYGGLDLYAMGARPGQRELFIHVDYLSSSDPGVTPDVRALDKIVQAFRKQNIAVHFDVGNLFSASFAPDQHNLSGASTHQRASQRCTQLVQPSQLASGCTSLYATKSANMDIRRKPVFRYLLMASSQQPGGQAGASGSAEMVGDDFLVTLGGWGLKSGSWLLANYQAATIMHELGHTLGLRHGGDEDEAAKPNYFSVMNYLYQISGLPSMTGSSVTQRYYYWLSNYQGKSVPGYSASQPFPESALDDGPETANFRIDYSNGSSLPMDENKLDESALIGRGQVAGSYADWNTNGAQDSATYAWDINNSGSKTLMRDYNDWANLVLNPRRLVNANNSGMVMPSSYKTGISSQGFDPVGMPFQTIHAQEHPLPMRIRQLQH
;
A
#
# COMPACT_ATOMS: atom_id res chain seq x y z
N MET A 1 -34.59 -18.40 -62.16
CA MET A 1 -35.13 -17.38 -63.10
C MET A 1 -35.40 -16.11 -62.32
N GLN A 2 -35.19 -14.94 -62.92
CA GLN A 2 -35.68 -13.66 -62.37
C GLN A 2 -37.16 -13.46 -62.75
N THR A 3 -37.91 -12.76 -61.89
CA THR A 3 -38.77 -11.63 -62.31
C THR A 3 -39.06 -10.73 -61.11
N GLN A 4 -39.29 -9.44 -61.35
CA GLN A 4 -39.57 -8.43 -60.32
C GLN A 4 -40.47 -7.33 -60.91
N LYS A 5 -41.14 -6.58 -60.03
CA LYS A 5 -41.88 -5.31 -60.26
C LYS A 5 -43.22 -5.40 -60.99
N GLN A 6 -44.22 -4.76 -60.38
CA GLN A 6 -44.81 -3.51 -60.88
C GLN A 6 -45.26 -2.67 -59.67
N GLY A 7 -45.76 -1.44 -59.88
CA GLY A 7 -46.25 -0.54 -58.83
C GLY A 7 -47.18 0.54 -59.41
N GLY A 8 -47.81 1.36 -58.56
CA GLY A 8 -48.75 2.41 -59.00
C GLY A 8 -49.20 3.38 -57.89
N ASN A 9 -49.66 4.57 -58.29
CA ASN A 9 -50.08 5.69 -57.42
C ASN A 9 -51.61 5.67 -57.13
N MET A 10 -52.08 6.28 -56.02
CA MET A 10 -52.80 7.58 -56.03
C MET A 10 -53.19 8.09 -54.60
N HIS A 11 -54.14 9.03 -54.44
CA HIS A 11 -54.13 10.05 -53.39
C HIS A 11 -55.52 10.41 -52.80
N CYS A 12 -55.57 10.81 -51.50
CA CYS A 12 -56.65 11.55 -50.79
C CYS A 12 -58.04 10.88 -50.60
N PRO A 13 -58.95 11.39 -49.71
CA PRO A 13 -58.95 12.66 -48.95
C PRO A 13 -59.14 12.55 -47.40
N SER A 14 -59.33 13.69 -46.71
CA SER A 14 -59.42 13.87 -45.23
C SER A 14 -60.84 14.19 -44.70
N PRO A 15 -61.04 14.35 -43.36
CA PRO A 15 -61.31 15.71 -42.84
C PRO A 15 -60.71 16.04 -41.43
N THR A 16 -61.08 17.22 -40.88
CA THR A 16 -60.50 18.01 -39.77
C THR A 16 -61.00 17.65 -38.34
N ILE A 17 -60.48 18.17 -37.21
CA ILE A 17 -60.85 19.48 -36.57
C ILE A 17 -59.94 19.89 -35.35
N LYS A 18 -59.55 21.18 -35.32
CA LYS A 18 -59.19 22.11 -34.20
C LYS A 18 -58.41 21.64 -32.94
N GLY A 19 -57.27 22.30 -32.66
CA GLY A 19 -56.61 22.41 -31.35
C GLY A 19 -55.88 23.78 -31.24
N SER A 20 -55.69 24.37 -30.05
CA SER A 20 -55.10 25.73 -29.90
C SER A 20 -54.68 26.10 -28.46
N ALA A 21 -53.76 27.08 -28.33
CA ALA A 21 -53.36 27.83 -27.11
C ALA A 21 -52.66 27.04 -25.97
N ALA A 22 -51.80 27.61 -25.11
CA ALA A 22 -51.04 28.90 -25.14
C ALA A 22 -49.83 28.85 -24.17
N LEU A 23 -48.93 29.84 -24.28
CA LEU A 23 -47.88 30.18 -23.30
C LEU A 23 -48.50 30.91 -22.06
N PRO A 24 -47.83 30.97 -20.88
CA PRO A 24 -46.75 31.96 -20.69
C PRO A 24 -45.58 31.52 -19.79
N ALA A 25 -44.55 32.37 -19.74
CA ALA A 25 -43.42 32.28 -18.82
C ALA A 25 -43.66 33.07 -17.51
N LEU A 26 -42.78 32.90 -16.52
CA LEU A 26 -42.56 33.88 -15.45
C LEU A 26 -41.06 34.19 -15.30
N LEU A 27 -40.75 35.31 -14.67
CA LEU A 27 -39.45 36.00 -14.65
C LEU A 27 -39.03 36.35 -13.20
N CYS A 28 -37.82 36.89 -13.04
CA CYS A 28 -37.24 37.61 -11.88
C CYS A 28 -36.31 36.79 -10.96
N ALA A 29 -35.26 37.39 -10.37
CA ALA A 29 -34.57 38.65 -10.70
C ALA A 29 -33.17 38.75 -10.03
N MET A 30 -32.37 39.70 -10.52
CA MET A 30 -31.11 40.21 -9.96
C MET A 30 -31.09 40.38 -8.44
N LEU A 31 -29.90 40.23 -7.84
CA LEU A 31 -29.44 41.20 -6.84
C LEU A 31 -27.90 41.30 -6.80
N THR A 32 -27.40 42.51 -7.03
CA THR A 32 -25.98 42.89 -6.94
C THR A 32 -25.68 43.54 -5.59
N ALA A 33 -24.46 43.36 -5.08
CA ALA A 33 -23.90 44.23 -4.05
C ALA A 33 -22.42 44.53 -4.35
N CYS A 34 -22.06 45.82 -4.38
CA CYS A 34 -20.70 46.31 -4.52
C CYS A 34 -20.33 47.20 -3.32
N GLY A 35 -19.06 47.17 -2.94
CA GLY A 35 -18.45 48.01 -1.89
C GLY A 35 -17.13 47.37 -1.45
N GLY A 36 -15.95 47.99 -1.52
CA GLY A 36 -15.64 49.38 -1.86
C GLY A 36 -15.60 50.26 -0.60
N GLY A 37 -14.47 50.88 -0.24
CA GLY A 37 -13.15 50.81 -0.87
C GLY A 37 -12.13 51.77 -0.22
N GLY A 38 -10.97 51.94 -0.87
CA GLY A 38 -9.87 52.80 -0.42
C GLY A 38 -8.88 52.08 0.53
N GLY A 39 -7.58 52.37 0.51
CA GLY A 39 -6.82 53.28 -0.38
C GLY A 39 -5.84 54.15 0.39
N GLY A 40 -4.56 54.09 0.06
CA GLY A 40 -3.52 54.95 0.67
C GLY A 40 -2.09 54.40 0.50
N ASP A 41 -1.24 55.24 -0.09
CA ASP A 41 0.16 55.48 0.27
C ASP A 41 1.18 54.33 0.30
N SER A 42 1.85 54.15 -0.85
CA SER A 42 3.31 53.97 -0.87
C SER A 42 3.97 55.30 -0.46
N PRO A 43 5.13 55.31 0.25
CA PRO A 43 6.39 55.16 -0.49
C PRO A 43 7.54 54.43 0.24
N SER A 44 8.57 54.16 -0.56
CA SER A 44 9.93 53.72 -0.24
C SER A 44 10.54 54.09 1.11
N SER A 45 11.31 53.16 1.68
CA SER A 45 12.65 53.47 2.21
C SER A 45 13.61 52.28 2.02
N ALA A 46 14.90 52.55 1.89
CA ALA A 46 15.94 51.54 1.75
C ALA A 46 17.21 51.93 2.53
N SER A 47 17.66 51.03 3.40
CA SER A 47 18.98 51.05 4.04
C SER A 47 19.30 49.62 4.49
N ALA A 48 20.37 48.95 4.05
CA ALA A 48 21.80 49.31 4.07
C ALA A 48 22.50 48.98 5.42
N ALA A 49 23.08 47.77 5.43
CA ALA A 49 24.12 47.18 6.29
C ALA A 49 24.71 47.92 7.51
N THR A 50 24.95 47.15 8.57
CA THR A 50 26.23 47.09 9.32
C THR A 50 26.35 45.72 10.03
N ALA A 51 27.53 45.36 10.57
CA ALA A 51 27.88 43.95 10.84
C ALA A 51 28.71 43.69 12.11
N ALA A 52 28.75 42.40 12.51
CA ALA A 52 29.68 41.77 13.47
C ALA A 52 29.46 42.13 14.97
N PRO A 53 30.01 41.36 15.96
CA PRO A 53 31.00 40.27 15.85
C PRO A 53 30.54 38.90 16.38
N ALA A 54 31.44 37.91 16.31
CA ALA A 54 31.27 36.53 16.81
C ALA A 54 32.23 36.21 17.99
N PRO A 55 31.92 35.19 18.81
CA PRO A 55 32.87 34.59 19.76
C PRO A 55 33.66 33.41 19.13
N ALA A 56 34.78 33.04 19.74
CA ALA A 56 35.80 32.14 19.14
C ALA A 56 35.68 30.66 19.53
N ALA A 57 36.35 29.79 18.77
CA ALA A 57 36.47 28.35 19.01
C ALA A 57 37.63 27.98 19.96
N ALA A 58 37.58 26.77 20.51
CA ALA A 58 38.63 26.18 21.37
C ALA A 58 39.14 24.83 20.79
N PRO A 59 40.39 24.39 21.07
CA PRO A 59 41.11 23.43 20.24
C PRO A 59 41.07 21.97 20.72
N ALA A 60 41.46 21.06 19.82
CA ALA A 60 41.64 19.62 20.10
C ALA A 60 43.07 19.28 20.59
N PRO A 61 43.24 18.23 21.43
CA PRO A 61 44.55 17.72 21.86
C PRO A 61 45.11 16.60 20.95
N SER A 62 46.44 16.44 20.94
CA SER A 62 47.16 15.40 20.21
C SER A 62 48.06 14.53 21.12
N SER A 63 48.62 13.46 20.56
CA SER A 63 49.23 12.30 21.26
C SER A 63 50.65 12.49 21.83
N SER A 64 50.98 11.73 22.89
CA SER A 64 52.36 11.45 23.33
C SER A 64 52.52 10.09 24.02
N SER A 65 53.74 9.52 24.03
CA SER A 65 54.14 8.25 24.69
C SER A 65 55.41 8.48 25.56
N SER A 66 56.06 7.55 26.27
CA SER A 66 56.14 6.07 26.28
C SER A 66 56.72 5.58 27.65
N ALA A 67 57.09 4.32 27.98
CA ALA A 67 57.17 3.07 27.21
C ALA A 67 56.69 1.80 27.97
N PRO A 68 57.47 1.02 28.77
CA PRO A 68 57.24 -0.44 28.83
C PRO A 68 57.02 -1.07 30.23
N ALA A 69 56.52 -2.31 30.23
CA ALA A 69 56.22 -3.13 31.40
C ALA A 69 57.33 -4.14 31.76
N PRO A 70 57.22 -4.75 32.95
CA PRO A 70 57.60 -6.16 33.12
C PRO A 70 56.44 -7.02 33.66
N ALA A 71 56.52 -8.31 33.37
CA ALA A 71 55.72 -9.41 33.95
C ALA A 71 56.65 -10.66 34.04
N PRO A 72 56.24 -11.80 34.62
CA PRO A 72 55.05 -12.08 35.45
C PRO A 72 55.39 -12.74 36.81
N ALA A 73 54.39 -12.93 37.66
CA ALA A 73 54.36 -13.99 38.69
C ALA A 73 52.89 -14.39 38.94
N ALA A 74 52.62 -15.66 39.27
CA ALA A 74 51.26 -16.20 39.35
C ALA A 74 50.97 -16.92 40.67
N SER A 75 49.73 -16.75 41.15
CA SER A 75 48.95 -17.59 42.09
C SER A 75 49.58 -17.94 43.47
N PRO A 76 48.79 -17.86 44.57
CA PRO A 76 47.82 -18.93 44.84
C PRO A 76 46.37 -18.44 44.99
N ASP A 77 45.47 -19.38 45.28
CA ASP A 77 44.01 -19.29 45.08
C ASP A 77 43.21 -19.27 46.41
N ALA A 78 41.89 -19.09 46.29
CA ALA A 78 40.84 -19.39 47.27
C ALA A 78 40.81 -18.58 48.59
N GLY A 79 40.28 -17.35 48.52
CA GLY A 79 39.72 -16.62 49.66
C GLY A 79 38.25 -16.28 49.43
N SER A 80 37.32 -16.94 50.15
CA SER A 80 35.88 -16.74 49.98
C SER A 80 35.42 -15.35 50.43
N LEU A 81 34.99 -14.50 49.49
CA LEU A 81 34.28 -13.26 49.77
C LEU A 81 32.85 -13.36 49.24
N SER A 82 31.90 -13.47 50.17
CA SER A 82 30.46 -13.46 49.86
C SER A 82 30.01 -12.04 49.51
N PHE A 83 29.74 -11.80 48.23
CA PHE A 83 29.01 -10.61 47.81
C PHE A 83 27.60 -10.60 48.42
N PRO A 84 27.07 -9.43 48.84
CA PRO A 84 25.66 -9.33 49.24
C PRO A 84 24.79 -9.73 48.04
N SER A 85 23.83 -10.63 48.25
CA SER A 85 22.88 -11.01 47.20
C SER A 85 22.13 -9.77 46.72
N MET A 86 22.05 -9.58 45.40
CA MET A 86 21.06 -8.65 44.84
C MET A 86 19.68 -9.02 45.39
N PRO A 87 18.81 -8.03 45.69
CA PRO A 87 17.42 -8.34 45.99
C PRO A 87 16.84 -9.20 44.88
N ALA A 88 16.10 -10.26 45.24
CA ALA A 88 15.37 -11.06 44.27
C ALA A 88 14.50 -10.12 43.41
N PRO A 89 14.37 -10.35 42.09
CA PRO A 89 13.56 -9.50 41.23
C PRO A 89 12.17 -9.33 41.83
N ALA A 90 11.78 -8.08 42.10
CA ALA A 90 10.43 -7.79 42.56
C ALA A 90 9.45 -8.36 41.54
N GLY A 91 8.44 -9.10 42.02
CA GLY A 91 7.41 -9.69 41.16
C GLY A 91 6.76 -8.63 40.27
N ALA A 92 6.29 -9.03 39.08
CA ALA A 92 5.72 -8.08 38.13
C ALA A 92 4.65 -7.18 38.78
N PRO A 93 4.67 -5.86 38.49
CA PRO A 93 3.65 -4.97 39.01
C PRO A 93 2.27 -5.41 38.52
N SER A 94 1.29 -5.36 39.42
CA SER A 94 -0.11 -5.60 39.08
C SER A 94 -0.60 -4.57 38.06
N GLY A 95 -1.47 -4.98 37.14
CA GLY A 95 -1.98 -4.13 36.07
C GLY A 95 -1.36 -4.36 34.69
N VAL A 96 -0.51 -5.38 34.51
CA VAL A 96 -0.05 -5.82 33.19
C VAL A 96 -0.87 -7.05 32.76
N PHE A 97 -1.42 -7.02 31.55
CA PHE A 97 -2.39 -8.03 31.06
C PHE A 97 -2.10 -8.42 29.61
N ILE A 98 -2.48 -9.65 29.22
CA ILE A 98 -2.68 -9.99 27.82
C ILE A 98 -4.05 -9.44 27.43
N SER A 99 -4.11 -8.54 26.44
CA SER A 99 -5.34 -7.87 26.01
C SER A 99 -5.97 -8.51 24.78
N GLU A 100 -5.15 -8.95 23.83
CA GLU A 100 -5.57 -9.59 22.58
C GLU A 100 -4.65 -10.79 22.26
N VAL A 101 -5.21 -11.87 21.70
CA VAL A 101 -4.45 -12.97 21.09
C VAL A 101 -5.03 -13.22 19.70
N ALA A 102 -4.22 -13.06 18.67
CA ALA A 102 -4.66 -13.18 17.28
C ALA A 102 -4.88 -14.64 16.87
N ASN A 103 -5.82 -14.85 15.96
CA ASN A 103 -5.98 -16.13 15.29
C ASN A 103 -4.84 -16.35 14.29
N ASN A 104 -4.37 -17.59 14.19
CA ASN A 104 -3.38 -18.00 13.21
C ASN A 104 -3.75 -19.38 12.64
N VAL A 105 -3.34 -19.65 11.40
CA VAL A 105 -3.69 -20.89 10.68
C VAL A 105 -2.47 -21.56 10.04
N TYR A 106 -1.58 -20.79 9.41
CA TYR A 106 -0.36 -21.31 8.77
C TYR A 106 0.90 -21.13 9.64
N SER A 107 1.82 -22.07 9.53
CA SER A 107 3.09 -22.13 10.29
C SER A 107 4.14 -21.10 9.89
N ASN A 108 4.02 -20.53 8.68
CA ASN A 108 4.85 -19.44 8.19
C ASN A 108 4.25 -18.04 8.48
N SER A 109 3.08 -17.98 9.13
CA SER A 109 2.43 -16.73 9.54
C SER A 109 2.82 -16.33 10.96
N VAL A 110 2.89 -15.02 11.20
CA VAL A 110 3.19 -14.46 12.52
C VAL A 110 1.99 -14.64 13.45
N SER A 111 2.04 -15.66 14.30
CA SER A 111 1.21 -15.69 15.51
C SER A 111 1.61 -14.50 16.39
N TRP A 112 0.64 -13.70 16.86
CA TRP A 112 0.90 -12.55 17.72
C TRP A 112 -0.13 -12.37 18.83
N LEU A 113 0.30 -11.73 19.91
CA LEU A 113 -0.55 -11.29 21.00
C LEU A 113 -0.21 -9.85 21.40
N GLU A 114 -1.05 -9.24 22.21
CA GLU A 114 -0.86 -7.91 22.74
C GLU A 114 -0.76 -7.92 24.27
N ILE A 115 0.15 -7.12 24.81
CA ILE A 115 0.19 -6.77 26.24
C ILE A 115 -0.32 -5.35 26.42
N TYR A 116 -1.26 -5.18 27.34
CA TYR A 116 -1.69 -3.88 27.87
C TYR A 116 -0.98 -3.60 29.20
N ASN A 117 -0.31 -2.45 29.29
CA ASN A 117 0.24 -1.94 30.55
C ASN A 117 -0.69 -0.89 31.18
N ASN A 118 -1.27 -1.25 32.33
CA ASN A 118 -2.06 -0.40 33.23
C ASN A 118 -1.47 -0.47 34.67
N SER A 119 -0.16 -0.66 34.81
CA SER A 119 0.50 -0.88 36.10
C SER A 119 0.80 0.41 36.89
N SER A 120 0.19 1.54 36.53
CA SER A 120 0.47 2.92 36.98
C SER A 120 1.89 3.46 36.70
N ALA A 121 2.75 2.66 36.06
CA ALA A 121 4.15 2.99 35.77
C ALA A 121 4.55 2.40 34.40
N ALA A 122 5.68 2.86 33.86
CA ALA A 122 6.27 2.21 32.69
C ALA A 122 6.92 0.88 33.09
N ILE A 123 6.79 -0.15 32.25
CA ILE A 123 7.40 -1.47 32.44
C ILE A 123 8.51 -1.70 31.41
N ASP A 124 9.48 -2.56 31.74
CA ASP A 124 10.50 -3.05 30.81
C ASP A 124 10.16 -4.52 30.47
N LEU A 125 9.90 -4.81 29.19
CA LEU A 125 9.55 -6.15 28.73
C LEU A 125 10.61 -7.21 29.04
N SER A 126 11.90 -6.85 29.18
CA SER A 126 12.96 -7.81 29.50
C SER A 126 12.82 -8.49 30.88
N ARG A 127 11.91 -7.99 31.73
CA ARG A 127 11.55 -8.61 33.02
C ARG A 127 10.52 -9.74 32.90
N TYR A 128 10.05 -10.02 31.68
CA TYR A 128 8.96 -10.93 31.39
C TYR A 128 9.38 -12.00 30.37
N SER A 129 8.69 -13.14 30.41
CA SER A 129 8.75 -14.17 29.38
C SER A 129 7.34 -14.59 28.96
N LEU A 130 7.17 -14.94 27.68
CA LEU A 130 5.95 -15.57 27.17
C LEU A 130 6.14 -17.08 27.18
N ARG A 131 5.22 -17.84 27.79
CA ARG A 131 5.10 -19.29 27.53
C ARG A 131 3.89 -19.55 26.65
N ALA A 132 4.10 -20.31 25.58
CA ALA A 132 3.10 -20.64 24.57
C ALA A 132 3.47 -21.96 23.86
N PRO A 133 2.57 -22.60 23.09
CA PRO A 133 2.99 -23.59 22.11
C PRO A 133 3.85 -22.94 21.02
N ALA A 134 4.62 -23.74 20.31
CA ALA A 134 5.67 -23.25 19.42
C ALA A 134 5.87 -24.13 18.18
N ILE A 135 6.52 -23.55 17.17
CA ILE A 135 7.01 -24.28 16.00
C ILE A 135 8.41 -23.77 15.61
N ASN A 136 9.26 -24.63 15.06
CA ASN A 136 10.44 -24.21 14.32
C ASN A 136 10.05 -23.96 12.84
N PRO A 137 10.16 -22.73 12.29
CA PRO A 137 9.73 -22.46 10.92
C PRO A 137 10.49 -23.23 9.83
N ALA A 138 11.73 -23.66 10.10
CA ALA A 138 12.58 -24.35 9.13
C ALA A 138 12.36 -25.89 9.13
N THR A 139 12.22 -26.51 10.31
CA THR A 139 11.99 -27.97 10.42
C THR A 139 10.50 -28.35 10.50
N GLN A 140 9.61 -27.37 10.73
CA GLN A 140 8.18 -27.56 11.01
C GLN A 140 7.89 -28.39 12.27
N GLU A 141 8.89 -28.59 13.14
CA GLU A 141 8.74 -29.30 14.41
C GLU A 141 7.96 -28.44 15.42
N ALA A 142 6.81 -28.93 15.85
CA ALA A 142 5.97 -28.30 16.86
C ALA A 142 6.34 -28.75 18.28
N ALA A 143 6.22 -27.84 19.25
CA ALA A 143 6.40 -28.12 20.67
C ALA A 143 5.21 -27.58 21.48
N ALA A 144 4.68 -28.38 22.40
CA ALA A 144 3.44 -28.09 23.11
C ALA A 144 3.54 -26.88 24.06
N SER A 145 4.71 -26.63 24.65
CA SER A 145 4.96 -25.50 25.56
C SER A 145 6.44 -25.13 25.53
N VAL A 146 6.76 -23.89 25.14
CA VAL A 146 8.09 -23.28 25.14
C VAL A 146 7.99 -21.92 25.82
N SER A 147 9.01 -21.53 26.60
CA SER A 147 9.12 -20.18 27.16
C SER A 147 10.13 -19.34 26.37
N PHE A 148 9.77 -18.08 26.12
CA PHE A 148 10.48 -17.11 25.30
C PHE A 148 10.78 -15.87 26.14
N ALA A 149 12.06 -15.52 26.31
CA ALA A 149 12.44 -14.24 26.89
C ALA A 149 11.97 -13.10 25.96
N LEU A 150 11.37 -12.06 26.53
CA LEU A 150 11.00 -10.88 25.76
C LEU A 150 12.20 -9.91 25.64
N PRO A 151 12.35 -9.18 24.52
CA PRO A 151 13.43 -8.22 24.36
C PRO A 151 13.22 -6.99 25.24
N GLN A 152 14.29 -6.24 25.51
CA GLN A 152 14.19 -4.96 26.20
C GLN A 152 13.38 -3.95 25.37
N LEU A 153 12.28 -3.48 25.95
CA LEU A 153 11.47 -2.37 25.43
C LEU A 153 10.70 -1.74 26.60
N THR A 154 10.74 -0.42 26.70
CA THR A 154 9.97 0.33 27.70
C THR A 154 8.55 0.56 27.19
N VAL A 155 7.56 -0.02 27.86
CA VAL A 155 6.13 0.19 27.56
C VAL A 155 5.58 1.20 28.57
N PRO A 156 5.13 2.40 28.16
CA PRO A 156 4.55 3.37 29.09
C PRO A 156 3.29 2.86 29.78
N ASN A 157 2.84 3.55 30.84
CA ASN A 157 1.54 3.26 31.43
C ASN A 157 0.40 3.69 30.49
N ASN A 158 -0.73 2.99 30.55
CA ASN A 158 -1.88 3.13 29.64
C ASN A 158 -1.47 2.96 28.16
N SER A 159 -0.61 1.99 27.87
CA SER A 159 -0.08 1.73 26.52
C SER A 159 -0.04 0.25 26.19
N TYR A 160 0.00 -0.04 24.88
CA TYR A 160 -0.08 -1.38 24.31
C TYR A 160 1.21 -1.74 23.58
N VAL A 161 1.53 -3.03 23.52
CA VAL A 161 2.64 -3.57 22.73
C VAL A 161 2.28 -4.92 22.12
N VAL A 162 2.58 -5.09 20.84
CA VAL A 162 2.35 -6.36 20.11
C VAL A 162 3.62 -7.22 20.14
N ILE A 163 3.46 -8.50 20.47
CA ILE A 163 4.52 -9.51 20.50
C ILE A 163 4.20 -10.56 19.44
N GLY A 164 5.03 -10.64 18.40
CA GLY A 164 4.87 -11.56 17.27
C GLY A 164 5.95 -12.65 17.20
N ALA A 165 5.61 -13.75 16.54
CA ALA A 165 6.54 -14.79 16.13
C ALA A 165 7.59 -14.26 15.12
N ARG A 166 8.88 -14.43 15.41
CA ARG A 166 9.99 -14.10 14.49
C ARG A 166 10.17 -15.19 13.42
N VAL A 167 9.16 -15.40 12.58
CA VAL A 167 9.13 -16.50 11.57
C VAL A 167 10.25 -16.42 10.54
N ASN A 168 10.90 -15.26 10.39
CA ASN A 168 12.12 -15.06 9.62
C ASN A 168 13.01 -13.98 10.27
N SER A 169 14.28 -13.91 9.85
CA SER A 169 15.28 -12.96 10.36
C SER A 169 15.05 -11.50 9.93
N ASN A 170 14.22 -11.27 8.91
CA ASN A 170 13.98 -9.95 8.35
C ASN A 170 13.05 -9.09 9.23
N LEU A 171 12.24 -9.70 10.09
CA LEU A 171 11.33 -9.01 11.02
C LEU A 171 12.11 -8.23 12.09
N GLN A 172 11.99 -6.90 12.10
CA GLN A 172 12.68 -6.03 13.07
C GLN A 172 11.72 -5.52 14.15
N ASN A 173 12.24 -5.32 15.36
CA ASN A 173 11.47 -4.70 16.45
C ASN A 173 11.24 -3.21 16.13
N GLY A 174 10.01 -2.75 16.30
CA GLY A 174 9.64 -1.33 16.30
C GLY A 174 9.46 -0.79 17.72
N ILE A 175 8.88 0.41 17.82
CA ILE A 175 8.66 1.11 19.10
C ILE A 175 7.50 0.55 19.93
N ASN A 176 6.54 -0.13 19.30
CA ASN A 176 5.35 -0.72 19.91
C ASN A 176 5.05 -2.14 19.40
N ASN A 177 5.99 -2.77 18.69
CA ASN A 177 5.90 -4.16 18.25
C ASN A 177 7.26 -4.86 18.31
N VAL A 178 7.31 -6.10 18.80
CA VAL A 178 8.54 -6.88 18.94
C VAL A 178 8.36 -8.30 18.41
N TYR A 179 9.44 -8.88 17.87
CA TYR A 179 9.42 -10.24 17.31
C TYR A 179 10.35 -11.17 18.08
N ILE A 180 9.84 -12.35 18.49
CA ILE A 180 10.54 -13.29 19.37
C ILE A 180 10.74 -14.68 18.75
N ALA A 181 11.89 -15.28 19.08
CA ALA A 181 12.28 -16.67 18.84
C ALA A 181 13.18 -17.12 20.01
N ASN A 182 13.33 -18.44 20.20
CA ASN A 182 14.31 -18.99 21.14
C ASN A 182 15.63 -19.39 20.44
N ALA A 183 16.61 -19.86 21.22
CA ALA A 183 17.92 -20.29 20.71
C ALA A 183 17.88 -21.52 19.79
N GLN A 184 16.75 -22.21 19.70
CA GLN A 184 16.49 -23.35 18.81
C GLN A 184 15.72 -22.94 17.55
N ASN A 185 15.62 -21.63 17.28
CA ASN A 185 14.80 -21.03 16.21
C ASN A 185 13.31 -21.43 16.25
N GLN A 186 12.81 -21.85 17.41
CA GLN A 186 11.37 -21.99 17.63
C GLN A 186 10.77 -20.60 17.86
N VAL A 187 9.52 -20.42 17.44
CA VAL A 187 8.72 -19.20 17.62
C VAL A 187 7.37 -19.55 18.24
N PRO A 188 6.69 -18.62 18.95
CA PRO A 188 5.31 -18.82 19.38
C PRO A 188 4.41 -19.20 18.20
N TYR A 189 3.58 -20.22 18.38
CA TYR A 189 2.69 -20.70 17.34
C TYR A 189 1.46 -21.38 17.94
N TRP A 190 0.30 -21.11 17.36
CA TRP A 190 -0.93 -21.83 17.61
C TRP A 190 -1.77 -21.87 16.34
N GLN A 191 -2.79 -22.73 16.36
CA GLN A 191 -3.87 -22.73 15.38
C GLN A 191 -5.16 -22.44 16.13
N GLY A 192 -6.09 -21.66 15.57
CA GLY A 192 -7.26 -21.15 16.31
C GLY A 192 -8.08 -22.16 17.12
N GLN A 193 -8.05 -23.44 16.72
CA GLN A 193 -8.70 -24.57 17.38
C GLN A 193 -8.08 -24.98 18.72
N THR A 194 -6.82 -24.63 19.00
CA THR A 194 -6.15 -24.97 20.27
C THR A 194 -4.90 -24.11 20.54
N GLY A 195 -4.77 -23.62 21.77
CA GLY A 195 -3.55 -22.93 22.21
C GLY A 195 -3.66 -22.29 23.59
N PHE A 196 -2.57 -21.65 24.01
CA PHE A 196 -2.52 -20.82 25.21
C PHE A 196 -1.43 -19.75 25.08
N ALA A 197 -1.53 -18.72 25.91
CA ALA A 197 -0.48 -17.74 26.15
C ALA A 197 -0.40 -17.45 27.65
N GLU A 198 0.81 -17.53 28.21
CA GLU A 198 1.10 -17.20 29.60
C GLU A 198 2.17 -16.11 29.64
N LEU A 199 1.83 -14.92 30.15
CA LEU A 199 2.81 -13.92 30.49
C LEU A 199 3.38 -14.26 31.88
N GLN A 200 4.70 -14.38 31.98
CA GLN A 200 5.40 -14.78 33.20
C GLN A 200 6.41 -13.70 33.63
N SER A 201 6.68 -13.62 34.93
CA SER A 201 7.79 -12.81 35.48
C SER A 201 8.21 -13.37 36.84
N ALA A 202 9.52 -13.35 37.14
CA ALA A 202 10.10 -13.87 38.38
C ALA A 202 9.66 -15.33 38.75
N GLY A 203 9.30 -16.15 37.75
CA GLY A 203 8.82 -17.53 37.94
C GLY A 203 7.32 -17.67 38.26
N ALA A 204 6.55 -16.58 38.30
CA ALA A 204 5.12 -16.57 38.51
C ALA A 204 4.35 -16.16 37.24
N THR A 205 3.08 -16.54 37.15
CA THR A 205 2.16 -16.06 36.11
C THR A 205 1.74 -14.62 36.41
N VAL A 206 1.80 -13.75 35.40
CA VAL A 206 1.30 -12.37 35.41
C VAL A 206 -0.10 -12.32 34.82
N ASP A 207 -0.30 -12.99 33.67
CA ASP A 207 -1.60 -13.23 33.06
C ASP A 207 -1.56 -14.52 32.22
N PHE A 208 -2.72 -15.15 32.02
CA PHE A 208 -2.87 -16.40 31.28
C PHE A 208 -4.19 -16.42 30.51
N VAL A 209 -4.15 -17.02 29.31
CA VAL A 209 -5.34 -17.41 28.55
C VAL A 209 -5.10 -18.72 27.83
N ARG A 210 -6.10 -19.60 27.82
CA ARG A 210 -6.14 -20.80 26.98
C ARG A 210 -7.43 -20.88 26.18
N PHE A 211 -7.36 -21.42 24.97
CA PHE A 211 -8.47 -21.41 24.02
C PHE A 211 -8.60 -22.74 23.26
N GLY A 212 -9.82 -23.00 22.79
CA GLY A 212 -10.17 -24.21 22.07
C GLY A 212 -9.98 -25.46 22.91
N THR A 213 -9.35 -26.50 22.35
CA THR A 213 -9.14 -27.79 23.03
C THR A 213 -8.00 -27.81 24.05
N SER A 214 -7.29 -26.70 24.24
CA SER A 214 -6.14 -26.62 25.15
C SER A 214 -6.54 -26.90 26.61
N THR A 215 -5.79 -27.80 27.26
CA THR A 215 -5.93 -28.18 28.67
C THR A 215 -4.76 -27.71 29.54
N GLU A 216 -3.86 -26.88 28.97
CA GLU A 216 -2.68 -26.36 29.65
C GLU A 216 -3.05 -25.58 30.93
N GLN A 217 -2.22 -25.64 31.98
CA GLN A 217 -2.43 -24.87 33.21
C GLN A 217 -1.36 -23.76 33.35
N PRO A 218 -1.69 -22.60 33.96
CA PRO A 218 -0.71 -21.58 34.30
C PRO A 218 0.28 -22.08 35.36
N THR A 219 1.47 -21.50 35.39
CA THR A 219 2.52 -21.79 36.40
C THR A 219 2.04 -21.46 37.82
N THR A 220 1.29 -20.37 37.97
CA THR A 220 0.57 -20.02 39.19
C THR A 220 -0.88 -20.48 39.06
N ALA A 221 -1.23 -21.58 39.73
CA ALA A 221 -2.51 -22.27 39.53
C ALA A 221 -3.79 -21.43 39.77
N SER A 222 -3.71 -20.31 40.49
CA SER A 222 -4.82 -19.36 40.69
C SER A 222 -5.03 -18.35 39.56
N ALA A 223 -4.15 -18.33 38.54
CA ALA A 223 -4.23 -17.44 37.38
C ALA A 223 -5.13 -17.95 36.24
N TRP A 224 -5.78 -19.11 36.40
CA TRP A 224 -6.90 -19.53 35.55
C TRP A 224 -7.90 -20.42 36.29
N SER A 225 -9.18 -20.29 35.95
CA SER A 225 -10.29 -21.05 36.51
C SER A 225 -11.31 -21.42 35.44
N GLY A 226 -11.85 -22.64 35.54
CA GLY A 226 -12.90 -23.13 34.65
C GLY A 226 -12.43 -23.51 33.23
N PRO A 227 -13.34 -23.47 32.23
CA PRO A 227 -13.05 -23.93 30.88
C PRO A 227 -12.08 -23.00 30.14
N SER A 228 -11.65 -23.45 28.97
CA SER A 228 -10.90 -22.65 27.99
C SER A 228 -11.84 -21.69 27.25
N VAL A 229 -11.32 -20.60 26.70
CA VAL A 229 -12.05 -19.72 25.77
C VAL A 229 -12.48 -20.53 24.54
N ALA A 230 -13.60 -20.15 23.91
CA ALA A 230 -14.06 -20.79 22.68
C ALA A 230 -12.96 -20.81 21.60
N ALA A 231 -12.95 -21.84 20.75
CA ALA A 231 -12.02 -21.95 19.63
C ALA A 231 -12.18 -20.77 18.64
N MET A 232 -11.05 -20.23 18.17
CA MET A 232 -11.02 -19.38 16.99
C MET A 232 -11.18 -20.24 15.72
N SER A 233 -11.56 -19.62 14.60
CA SER A 233 -11.80 -20.34 13.35
C SER A 233 -10.50 -20.95 12.79
N GLY A 234 -10.58 -22.16 12.24
CA GLY A 234 -9.48 -22.79 11.50
C GLY A 234 -9.46 -22.46 10.01
N SER A 235 -10.29 -21.53 9.54
CA SER A 235 -10.43 -21.23 8.11
C SER A 235 -9.24 -20.41 7.58
N ALA A 236 -8.76 -20.73 6.38
CA ALA A 236 -7.79 -19.92 5.64
C ALA A 236 -8.25 -18.46 5.39
N SER A 237 -9.56 -18.19 5.51
CA SER A 237 -10.18 -16.85 5.40
C SER A 237 -10.40 -16.13 6.74
N SER A 238 -9.84 -16.65 7.85
CA SER A 238 -10.03 -16.12 9.22
C SER A 238 -8.84 -15.33 9.77
N TYR A 239 -8.00 -14.78 8.88
CA TYR A 239 -7.07 -13.71 9.23
C TYR A 239 -7.83 -12.44 9.65
N ASN A 240 -7.15 -11.58 10.43
CA ASN A 240 -7.74 -10.46 11.15
C ASN A 240 -8.87 -10.83 12.14
N THR A 241 -8.85 -12.04 12.73
CA THR A 241 -9.74 -12.43 13.83
C THR A 241 -8.91 -12.73 15.09
N SER A 242 -9.50 -12.63 16.27
CA SER A 242 -8.77 -12.74 17.55
C SER A 242 -9.70 -13.07 18.72
N ILE A 243 -9.11 -13.36 19.89
CA ILE A 243 -9.79 -13.28 21.18
C ILE A 243 -9.31 -12.05 21.95
N VAL A 244 -10.24 -11.28 22.51
CA VAL A 244 -9.96 -10.00 23.20
C VAL A 244 -10.62 -9.87 24.57
N ARG A 245 -9.90 -9.23 25.51
CA ARG A 245 -10.51 -8.52 26.64
C ARG A 245 -11.05 -7.18 26.12
N SER A 246 -12.36 -7.07 25.94
CA SER A 246 -12.99 -5.85 25.39
C SER A 246 -12.79 -4.64 26.30
N PHE A 247 -12.38 -3.51 25.73
CA PHE A 247 -12.09 -2.26 26.44
C PHE A 247 -13.29 -1.77 27.27
N ALA A 248 -14.48 -1.73 26.66
CA ALA A 248 -15.71 -1.25 27.29
C ALA A 248 -16.20 -2.13 28.47
N ARG A 249 -15.63 -3.33 28.65
CA ARG A 249 -15.99 -4.29 29.70
C ARG A 249 -14.75 -5.04 30.23
N PHE A 250 -13.62 -4.33 30.36
CA PHE A 250 -12.36 -4.97 30.74
C PHE A 250 -12.48 -5.65 32.11
N LYS A 251 -12.02 -6.91 32.18
CA LYS A 251 -12.06 -7.75 33.39
C LYS A 251 -10.79 -8.58 33.50
N GLN A 252 -10.47 -8.92 34.74
CA GLN A 252 -9.54 -9.99 35.09
C GLN A 252 -10.21 -10.83 36.19
N THR A 253 -11.01 -11.81 35.80
CA THR A 253 -11.57 -12.85 36.67
C THR A 253 -10.77 -14.15 36.59
N HIS A 254 -9.75 -14.22 35.72
CA HIS A 254 -9.00 -15.44 35.39
C HIS A 254 -9.89 -16.53 34.79
N THR A 255 -10.88 -16.17 33.97
CA THR A 255 -11.79 -17.13 33.34
C THR A 255 -12.01 -16.85 31.86
N ALA A 256 -12.56 -17.83 31.15
CA ALA A 256 -13.05 -17.65 29.78
C ALA A 256 -14.09 -16.50 29.63
N GLY A 257 -14.76 -16.09 30.72
CA GLY A 257 -15.74 -15.00 30.72
C GLY A 257 -15.15 -13.58 30.70
N ASP A 258 -13.82 -13.44 30.71
CA ASP A 258 -13.13 -12.18 30.44
C ASP A 258 -12.96 -11.91 28.93
N TRP A 259 -13.07 -12.96 28.10
CA TRP A 259 -12.64 -12.98 26.70
C TRP A 259 -13.80 -13.05 25.71
N ASN A 260 -13.64 -12.44 24.54
CA ASN A 260 -14.63 -12.37 23.47
C ASN A 260 -13.95 -12.75 22.15
N LEU A 261 -14.57 -13.60 21.34
CA LEU A 261 -14.11 -13.88 19.97
C LEU A 261 -14.56 -12.73 19.05
N VAL A 262 -13.64 -12.05 18.37
CA VAL A 262 -13.94 -10.94 17.45
C VAL A 262 -13.50 -11.24 16.02
N ASN A 263 -14.25 -10.70 15.06
CA ASN A 263 -14.07 -10.91 13.63
C ASN A 263 -13.24 -9.82 12.92
N PHE A 264 -12.67 -8.91 13.71
CA PHE A 264 -11.71 -7.85 13.38
C PHE A 264 -10.77 -7.68 14.58
N ALA A 265 -9.45 -7.68 14.36
CA ALA A 265 -8.44 -7.53 15.40
C ALA A 265 -7.99 -6.05 15.54
N THR A 266 -7.55 -5.64 16.74
CA THR A 266 -7.29 -4.23 17.09
C THR A 266 -5.86 -3.96 17.61
N PRO A 267 -4.81 -4.44 16.92
CA PRO A 267 -3.43 -4.45 17.42
C PRO A 267 -2.85 -3.06 17.75
N GLY A 268 -2.26 -2.94 18.95
CA GLY A 268 -1.60 -1.75 19.48
C GLY A 268 -2.56 -0.70 20.02
N GLY A 269 -3.80 -1.07 20.35
CA GLY A 269 -4.89 -0.14 20.61
C GLY A 269 -5.92 -0.65 21.60
N ILE A 270 -7.02 0.10 21.76
CA ILE A 270 -8.13 -0.34 22.60
C ILE A 270 -8.97 -1.39 21.86
N ASN A 271 -9.34 -2.48 22.54
CA ASN A 271 -10.27 -3.49 22.01
C ASN A 271 -11.72 -2.98 22.03
N ASP A 272 -12.00 -2.03 21.13
CA ASP A 272 -13.27 -1.30 20.97
C ASP A 272 -14.27 -1.99 20.04
N VAL A 273 -13.80 -2.72 19.03
CA VAL A 273 -14.65 -3.48 18.11
C VAL A 273 -15.35 -4.66 18.82
N ALA A 274 -16.66 -4.77 18.62
CA ALA A 274 -17.49 -5.80 19.25
C ALA A 274 -17.47 -7.14 18.48
N SER A 275 -17.87 -8.22 19.16
CA SER A 275 -18.04 -9.54 18.55
C SER A 275 -19.19 -9.56 17.54
N GLY A 276 -18.94 -10.07 16.33
CA GLY A 276 -19.97 -10.28 15.32
C GLY A 276 -20.44 -9.03 14.59
N VAL A 277 -19.65 -7.95 14.61
CA VAL A 277 -19.95 -6.72 13.84
C VAL A 277 -19.97 -6.98 12.33
N ILE A 278 -20.77 -6.22 11.62
CA ILE A 278 -20.94 -6.32 10.16
C ILE A 278 -19.97 -5.35 9.48
N ASP A 279 -19.50 -5.75 8.30
CA ASP A 279 -18.81 -4.96 7.28
C ASP A 279 -19.72 -5.09 6.05
N SER A 280 -20.52 -4.05 5.80
CA SER A 280 -21.69 -4.14 4.90
C SER A 280 -21.36 -3.92 3.42
N ASP A 281 -20.18 -3.38 3.12
CA ASP A 281 -19.73 -2.99 1.79
C ASP A 281 -18.44 -3.73 1.33
N GLY A 282 -17.78 -4.46 2.24
CA GLY A 282 -16.74 -5.45 1.94
C GLY A 282 -15.31 -4.91 1.93
N ASP A 283 -15.08 -3.68 2.42
CA ASP A 283 -13.76 -3.06 2.42
C ASP A 283 -12.82 -3.52 3.55
N GLY A 284 -13.36 -4.22 4.56
CA GLY A 284 -12.60 -4.71 5.71
C GLY A 284 -12.62 -3.81 6.94
N ILE A 285 -13.47 -2.78 6.96
CA ILE A 285 -13.72 -1.94 8.12
C ILE A 285 -15.16 -2.20 8.59
N PRO A 286 -15.39 -2.58 9.87
CA PRO A 286 -16.74 -2.82 10.37
C PRO A 286 -17.56 -1.52 10.41
N ASP A 287 -18.85 -1.62 10.07
CA ASP A 287 -19.81 -0.50 10.02
C ASP A 287 -19.79 0.33 11.33
N SER A 288 -19.58 -0.34 12.47
CA SER A 288 -19.51 0.28 13.80
C SER A 288 -18.33 1.26 13.97
N ALA A 289 -17.22 1.06 13.23
CA ALA A 289 -16.09 1.98 13.21
C ALA A 289 -16.28 3.13 12.19
N LYS A 290 -17.23 2.99 11.26
CA LYS A 290 -17.64 4.02 10.29
C LYS A 290 -18.75 4.93 10.82
N LEU A 291 -19.04 4.91 12.12
CA LEU A 291 -20.06 5.74 12.78
C LEU A 291 -19.42 6.84 13.64
N SER A 292 -20.13 7.96 13.81
CA SER A 292 -19.69 9.05 14.70
C SER A 292 -19.58 8.55 16.15
N GLY A 293 -18.41 8.70 16.76
CA GLY A 293 -18.09 8.15 18.08
C GLY A 293 -17.74 6.65 18.08
N GLY A 294 -17.80 6.00 16.92
CA GLY A 294 -17.20 4.68 16.68
C GLY A 294 -15.69 4.80 16.45
N THR A 295 -14.96 3.73 16.76
CA THR A 295 -13.50 3.67 16.65
C THR A 295 -13.03 2.26 16.24
N TYR A 296 -11.81 2.15 15.72
CA TYR A 296 -11.11 0.90 15.44
C TYR A 296 -9.72 0.95 16.08
N GLY A 297 -9.47 0.21 17.16
CA GLY A 297 -8.22 0.32 17.91
C GLY A 297 -7.99 1.70 18.54
N GLY A 298 -9.04 2.51 18.70
CA GLY A 298 -8.97 3.93 19.06
C GLY A 298 -8.65 4.87 17.90
N LEU A 299 -8.76 4.43 16.64
CA LEU A 299 -8.75 5.31 15.45
C LEU A 299 -10.17 5.76 15.11
N ASP A 300 -10.40 7.09 15.06
CA ASP A 300 -11.67 7.67 14.61
C ASP A 300 -11.72 7.72 13.07
N LEU A 301 -12.11 6.59 12.47
CA LEU A 301 -12.20 6.46 11.02
C LEU A 301 -13.35 7.31 10.44
N TYR A 302 -14.37 7.63 11.24
CA TYR A 302 -15.47 8.51 10.83
C TYR A 302 -15.00 9.96 10.64
N ALA A 303 -14.20 10.49 11.56
CA ALA A 303 -13.55 11.80 11.39
C ALA A 303 -12.58 11.80 10.21
N MET A 304 -11.91 10.68 9.93
CA MET A 304 -11.03 10.52 8.76
C MET A 304 -11.77 10.39 7.43
N GLY A 305 -13.09 10.15 7.43
CA GLY A 305 -13.94 10.17 6.23
C GLY A 305 -14.89 8.98 6.06
N ALA A 306 -14.70 7.87 6.77
CA ALA A 306 -15.40 6.60 6.53
C ALA A 306 -16.91 6.66 6.82
N ARG A 307 -17.74 6.00 6.01
CA ARG A 307 -19.21 5.95 6.16
C ARG A 307 -19.76 4.51 5.97
N PRO A 308 -20.82 4.08 6.70
CA PRO A 308 -21.37 2.73 6.54
C PRO A 308 -22.02 2.56 5.16
N GLY A 309 -21.79 1.43 4.50
CA GLY A 309 -22.26 1.17 3.14
C GLY A 309 -21.47 1.90 2.04
N GLN A 310 -20.39 2.60 2.41
CA GLN A 310 -19.43 3.20 1.48
C GLN A 310 -18.13 2.39 1.55
N ARG A 311 -17.72 1.87 0.39
CA ARG A 311 -16.43 1.19 0.22
C ARG A 311 -15.31 2.21 0.39
N GLU A 312 -14.44 2.02 1.38
CA GLU A 312 -13.33 2.90 1.71
C GLU A 312 -11.98 2.29 1.30
N LEU A 313 -10.99 3.14 0.99
CA LEU A 313 -9.59 2.76 0.81
C LEU A 313 -8.68 3.78 1.50
N PHE A 314 -8.18 3.43 2.67
CA PHE A 314 -7.20 4.24 3.41
C PHE A 314 -5.78 3.94 2.93
N ILE A 315 -4.98 4.98 2.68
CA ILE A 315 -3.61 4.87 2.18
C ILE A 315 -2.69 5.80 3.00
N HIS A 316 -1.80 5.23 3.78
CA HIS A 316 -0.75 5.96 4.51
C HIS A 316 0.39 6.24 3.54
N VAL A 317 0.75 7.52 3.36
CA VAL A 317 1.75 7.94 2.37
C VAL A 317 2.97 8.49 3.09
N ASP A 318 4.02 7.68 3.17
CA ASP A 318 5.36 8.14 3.52
C ASP A 318 6.07 8.70 2.28
N TYR A 319 6.95 9.69 2.48
CA TYR A 319 7.77 10.23 1.39
C TYR A 319 9.19 10.56 1.85
N LEU A 320 10.19 10.28 1.02
CA LEU A 320 11.58 10.60 1.34
C LEU A 320 11.84 12.11 1.20
N SER A 321 12.61 12.67 2.13
CA SER A 321 13.14 14.03 2.01
C SER A 321 14.02 14.13 0.76
N SER A 322 13.70 15.06 -0.14
CA SER A 322 14.38 15.23 -1.42
C SER A 322 14.17 16.65 -1.95
N SER A 323 15.08 17.12 -2.80
CA SER A 323 14.88 18.32 -3.63
C SER A 323 14.35 17.99 -5.04
N ASP A 324 14.25 16.70 -5.39
CA ASP A 324 13.66 16.24 -6.64
C ASP A 324 12.12 16.22 -6.53
N PRO A 325 11.40 16.97 -7.40
CA PRO A 325 9.94 17.01 -7.37
C PRO A 325 9.26 15.65 -7.53
N GLY A 326 9.87 14.69 -8.24
CA GLY A 326 9.30 13.36 -8.45
C GLY A 326 9.08 12.56 -7.16
N VAL A 327 9.80 12.89 -6.10
CA VAL A 327 9.82 12.17 -4.80
C VAL A 327 8.82 12.75 -3.79
N THR A 328 8.42 14.02 -3.96
CA THR A 328 7.44 14.66 -3.06
C THR A 328 6.02 14.50 -3.64
N PRO A 329 5.01 14.08 -2.86
CA PRO A 329 3.63 14.01 -3.35
C PRO A 329 3.13 15.34 -3.92
N ASP A 330 2.49 15.29 -5.09
CA ASP A 330 1.71 16.40 -5.66
C ASP A 330 0.22 16.20 -5.35
N VAL A 331 -0.43 17.19 -4.74
CA VAL A 331 -1.84 17.11 -4.33
C VAL A 331 -2.77 16.76 -5.52
N ARG A 332 -2.46 17.29 -6.71
CA ARG A 332 -3.25 17.06 -7.94
C ARG A 332 -3.20 15.61 -8.40
N ALA A 333 -2.14 14.89 -8.04
CA ALA A 333 -2.01 13.46 -8.35
C ALA A 333 -2.97 12.63 -7.50
N LEU A 334 -2.98 12.89 -6.18
CA LEU A 334 -3.88 12.22 -5.24
C LEU A 334 -5.35 12.56 -5.56
N ASP A 335 -5.67 13.83 -5.78
CA ASP A 335 -7.01 14.30 -6.16
C ASP A 335 -7.56 13.59 -7.40
N LYS A 336 -6.71 13.35 -8.42
CA LYS A 336 -7.11 12.68 -9.67
C LYS A 336 -7.46 11.20 -9.43
N ILE A 337 -6.78 10.54 -8.49
CA ILE A 337 -7.07 9.15 -8.09
C ILE A 337 -8.37 9.09 -7.27
N VAL A 338 -8.54 9.99 -6.28
CA VAL A 338 -9.79 10.11 -5.51
C VAL A 338 -10.98 10.32 -6.46
N GLN A 339 -10.82 11.17 -7.47
CA GLN A 339 -11.84 11.41 -8.50
C GLN A 339 -12.12 10.19 -9.39
N ALA A 340 -11.13 9.34 -9.69
CA ALA A 340 -11.35 8.11 -10.45
C ALA A 340 -12.18 7.09 -9.66
N PHE A 341 -11.73 6.74 -8.44
CA PHE A 341 -12.42 5.79 -7.57
C PHE A 341 -13.82 6.27 -7.15
N ARG A 342 -14.01 7.58 -6.92
CA ARG A 342 -15.30 8.16 -6.53
C ARG A 342 -16.41 7.94 -7.57
N LYS A 343 -16.09 7.87 -8.87
CA LYS A 343 -17.07 7.52 -9.93
C LYS A 343 -17.64 6.11 -9.75
N GLN A 344 -16.89 5.23 -9.09
CA GLN A 344 -17.18 3.80 -8.92
C GLN A 344 -17.74 3.49 -7.52
N ASN A 345 -18.18 4.54 -6.80
CA ASN A 345 -18.63 4.47 -5.41
C ASN A 345 -17.59 3.78 -4.49
N ILE A 346 -16.32 4.17 -4.63
CA ILE A 346 -15.25 3.89 -3.67
C ILE A 346 -14.66 5.24 -3.26
N ALA A 347 -14.51 5.50 -1.96
CA ALA A 347 -13.82 6.67 -1.45
C ALA A 347 -12.39 6.29 -1.07
N VAL A 348 -11.43 7.15 -1.42
CA VAL A 348 -9.99 6.93 -1.17
C VAL A 348 -9.51 8.07 -0.28
N HIS A 349 -8.86 7.70 0.83
CA HIS A 349 -8.38 8.65 1.84
C HIS A 349 -6.86 8.50 1.99
N PHE A 350 -6.11 9.43 1.39
CA PHE A 350 -4.67 9.48 1.57
C PHE A 350 -4.31 10.23 2.86
N ASP A 351 -3.20 9.83 3.49
CA ASP A 351 -2.57 10.57 4.58
C ASP A 351 -1.09 10.79 4.29
N VAL A 352 -0.75 11.99 3.80
CA VAL A 352 0.63 12.49 3.65
C VAL A 352 1.14 13.22 4.91
N GLY A 353 0.33 13.19 5.99
CA GLY A 353 0.53 13.98 7.18
C GLY A 353 0.62 15.47 6.88
N ASN A 354 1.52 16.16 7.59
CA ASN A 354 1.57 17.62 7.61
C ASN A 354 2.07 18.32 6.31
N LEU A 355 2.17 17.62 5.18
CA LEU A 355 2.70 18.14 3.91
C LEU A 355 1.82 19.23 3.27
N PHE A 356 0.49 19.03 3.19
CA PHE A 356 -0.43 19.98 2.56
C PHE A 356 -1.24 20.82 3.57
N SER A 357 -1.28 20.41 4.84
CA SER A 357 -1.95 21.12 5.93
C SER A 357 -1.26 20.82 7.25
N ALA A 358 -1.01 21.84 8.08
CA ALA A 358 -0.33 21.66 9.38
C ALA A 358 -1.22 21.04 10.47
N SER A 359 -2.51 20.83 10.17
CA SER A 359 -3.53 20.29 11.06
C SER A 359 -4.39 19.24 10.35
N PHE A 360 -5.13 18.45 11.13
CA PHE A 360 -6.02 17.41 10.61
C PHE A 360 -7.02 17.99 9.60
N ALA A 361 -6.98 17.47 8.37
CA ALA A 361 -7.73 17.99 7.23
C ALA A 361 -7.87 16.87 6.16
N PRO A 362 -8.92 16.03 6.24
CA PRO A 362 -9.12 14.93 5.29
C PRO A 362 -9.22 15.40 3.83
N ASP A 363 -9.92 16.51 3.57
CA ASP A 363 -10.01 17.15 2.26
C ASP A 363 -8.67 17.71 1.72
N GLN A 364 -7.60 17.64 2.50
CA GLN A 364 -6.23 18.00 2.13
C GLN A 364 -5.24 16.83 2.32
N HIS A 365 -5.74 15.59 2.37
CA HIS A 365 -4.95 14.36 2.53
C HIS A 365 -4.12 14.32 3.83
N ASN A 366 -4.61 14.91 4.93
CA ASN A 366 -4.00 14.83 6.26
C ASN A 366 -4.96 14.19 7.28
N LEU A 367 -4.64 12.97 7.70
CA LEU A 367 -5.36 12.18 8.71
C LEU A 367 -4.56 11.97 10.01
N SER A 368 -3.39 12.61 10.15
CA SER A 368 -2.45 12.44 11.26
C SER A 368 -2.09 13.75 11.99
N GLY A 369 -2.67 14.88 11.57
CA GLY A 369 -2.56 16.17 12.25
C GLY A 369 -1.21 16.85 12.00
N ALA A 370 -0.56 17.28 13.08
CA ALA A 370 0.77 17.91 13.00
C ALA A 370 1.91 16.91 12.69
N SER A 371 1.62 15.61 12.62
CA SER A 371 2.58 14.54 12.35
C SER A 371 3.18 14.66 10.94
N THR A 372 4.48 14.42 10.79
CA THR A 372 5.12 14.40 9.47
C THR A 372 5.27 12.98 8.94
N HIS A 373 4.91 12.78 7.67
CA HIS A 373 5.21 11.55 6.94
C HIS A 373 6.48 11.68 6.06
N GLN A 374 7.25 12.76 6.22
CA GLN A 374 8.57 12.84 5.64
C GLN A 374 9.53 11.87 6.35
N ARG A 375 10.38 11.19 5.58
CA ARG A 375 11.42 10.25 6.05
C ARG A 375 12.80 10.68 5.59
N ALA A 376 13.84 10.18 6.24
CA ALA A 376 15.22 10.51 5.91
C ALA A 376 15.55 10.15 4.44
N SER A 377 16.32 10.99 3.76
CA SER A 377 16.66 10.82 2.35
C SER A 377 17.39 9.50 2.09
N GLN A 378 16.92 8.71 1.11
CA GLN A 378 17.58 7.49 0.63
C GLN A 378 17.70 7.53 -0.89
N ARG A 379 18.89 7.22 -1.40
CA ARG A 379 19.16 7.16 -2.85
C ARG A 379 18.42 6.02 -3.54
N CYS A 380 18.26 4.90 -2.83
CA CYS A 380 17.69 3.66 -3.35
C CYS A 380 16.73 3.06 -2.32
N THR A 381 15.56 2.62 -2.76
CA THR A 381 14.58 1.89 -1.95
C THR A 381 13.94 0.80 -2.80
N GLN A 382 13.75 -0.38 -2.22
CA GLN A 382 13.28 -1.58 -2.92
C GLN A 382 12.19 -2.27 -2.10
N LEU A 383 11.20 -2.87 -2.77
CA LEU A 383 10.10 -3.61 -2.14
C LEU A 383 10.48 -5.07 -1.80
N VAL A 384 11.77 -5.30 -1.52
CA VAL A 384 12.34 -6.61 -1.15
C VAL A 384 12.56 -6.72 0.35
N GLN A 385 12.66 -7.94 0.86
CA GLN A 385 13.02 -8.17 2.27
C GLN A 385 14.47 -7.70 2.53
N PRO A 386 14.80 -7.19 3.73
CA PRO A 386 16.16 -6.73 4.08
C PRO A 386 17.31 -7.66 3.67
N SER A 387 17.18 -8.99 3.80
CA SER A 387 18.18 -9.98 3.39
C SER A 387 18.38 -10.13 1.87
N GLN A 388 17.61 -9.42 1.05
CA GLN A 388 17.65 -9.43 -0.41
C GLN A 388 18.00 -8.06 -1.01
N LEU A 389 18.27 -7.05 -0.17
CA LEU A 389 18.58 -5.69 -0.62
C LEU A 389 19.90 -5.62 -1.39
N ALA A 390 19.89 -4.83 -2.47
CA ALA A 390 21.13 -4.41 -3.10
C ALA A 390 21.91 -3.42 -2.20
N SER A 391 23.24 -3.38 -2.36
CA SER A 391 24.13 -2.64 -1.45
C SER A 391 23.84 -1.12 -1.44
N GLY A 392 23.51 -0.59 -0.26
CA GLY A 392 23.13 0.81 -0.08
C GLY A 392 21.75 1.17 -0.63
N CYS A 393 20.81 0.21 -0.63
CA CYS A 393 19.38 0.39 -0.75
C CYS A 393 18.67 0.15 0.60
N THR A 394 17.48 0.72 0.78
CA THR A 394 16.60 0.47 1.95
C THR A 394 15.41 -0.38 1.55
N SER A 395 14.88 -1.21 2.46
CA SER A 395 13.64 -1.96 2.23
C SER A 395 12.42 -1.09 2.57
N LEU A 396 11.41 -1.08 1.71
CA LEU A 396 10.13 -0.42 2.02
C LEU A 396 9.54 -0.96 3.33
N TYR A 397 9.58 -2.28 3.54
CA TYR A 397 9.03 -2.94 4.72
C TYR A 397 9.75 -2.51 6.01
N ALA A 398 11.06 -2.23 5.94
CA ALA A 398 11.81 -1.67 7.06
C ALA A 398 11.35 -0.24 7.38
N THR A 399 11.10 0.60 6.37
CA THR A 399 10.55 1.96 6.55
C THR A 399 9.14 1.89 7.17
N LYS A 400 8.24 1.06 6.62
CA LYS A 400 6.90 0.82 7.18
C LYS A 400 6.94 0.35 8.63
N SER A 401 7.77 -0.65 8.94
CA SER A 401 7.84 -1.21 10.29
C SER A 401 8.45 -0.26 11.33
N ALA A 402 9.19 0.77 10.91
CA ALA A 402 9.76 1.78 11.80
C ALA A 402 8.87 3.02 12.00
N ASN A 403 7.96 3.33 11.07
CA ASN A 403 7.23 4.60 11.03
C ASN A 403 5.70 4.48 11.04
N MET A 404 5.13 3.37 10.55
CA MET A 404 3.67 3.19 10.46
C MET A 404 3.10 2.65 11.78
N ASP A 405 2.21 3.42 12.42
CA ASP A 405 1.43 3.00 13.59
C ASP A 405 0.76 1.64 13.33
N ILE A 406 1.03 0.66 14.20
CA ILE A 406 0.52 -0.71 14.07
C ILE A 406 -1.01 -0.77 14.03
N ARG A 407 -1.71 0.15 14.72
CA ARG A 407 -3.18 0.27 14.70
C ARG A 407 -3.75 0.54 13.31
N ARG A 408 -2.93 1.13 12.41
CA ARG A 408 -3.32 1.40 11.03
C ARG A 408 -3.17 0.19 10.12
N LYS A 409 -2.34 -0.80 10.44
CA LYS A 409 -2.04 -1.93 9.54
C LYS A 409 -3.28 -2.77 9.15
N PRO A 410 -4.31 -2.96 10.00
CA PRO A 410 -5.56 -3.62 9.58
C PRO A 410 -6.45 -2.80 8.62
N VAL A 411 -6.19 -1.51 8.44
CA VAL A 411 -7.10 -0.55 7.76
C VAL A 411 -6.43 0.14 6.56
N PHE A 412 -5.20 0.62 6.72
CA PHE A 412 -4.45 1.39 5.74
C PHE A 412 -3.55 0.48 4.89
N ARG A 413 -3.58 0.70 3.56
CA ARG A 413 -2.45 0.37 2.68
C ARG A 413 -1.29 1.36 2.94
N TYR A 414 -0.08 1.02 2.52
CA TYR A 414 1.09 1.87 2.72
C TYR A 414 1.80 2.12 1.38
N LEU A 415 1.88 3.41 1.03
CA LEU A 415 2.61 3.94 -0.11
C LEU A 415 3.90 4.61 0.40
N LEU A 416 5.01 4.33 -0.26
CA LEU A 416 6.24 5.11 -0.09
C LEU A 416 6.62 5.82 -1.40
N MET A 417 6.69 7.15 -1.36
CA MET A 417 7.31 7.96 -2.41
C MET A 417 8.82 8.06 -2.15
N ALA A 418 9.64 7.51 -3.04
CA ALA A 418 11.08 7.38 -2.88
C ALA A 418 11.86 7.86 -4.12
N SER A 419 13.20 7.88 -4.01
CA SER A 419 14.08 8.36 -5.08
C SER A 419 14.14 7.37 -6.24
N SER A 420 14.69 6.18 -6.04
CA SER A 420 14.86 5.17 -7.10
C SER A 420 14.88 3.76 -6.53
N GLN A 421 14.66 2.75 -7.39
CA GLN A 421 14.94 1.33 -7.09
C GLN A 421 16.39 0.92 -7.48
N GLN A 422 17.11 1.80 -8.18
CA GLN A 422 18.48 1.55 -8.65
C GLN A 422 19.51 1.87 -7.56
N PRO A 423 20.50 0.98 -7.29
CA PRO A 423 21.46 1.18 -6.21
C PRO A 423 22.26 2.49 -6.28
N GLY A 424 22.51 3.03 -7.48
CA GLY A 424 23.22 4.29 -7.65
C GLY A 424 22.35 5.55 -7.53
N GLY A 425 21.02 5.43 -7.41
CA GLY A 425 20.07 6.54 -7.31
C GLY A 425 19.67 7.21 -8.64
N GLN A 426 20.03 6.62 -9.79
CA GLN A 426 19.61 7.08 -11.12
C GLN A 426 18.10 6.83 -11.35
N ALA A 427 17.52 7.46 -12.38
CA ALA A 427 16.18 7.09 -12.85
C ALA A 427 16.05 5.57 -13.05
N GLY A 428 14.93 5.01 -12.61
CA GLY A 428 14.60 3.59 -12.63
C GLY A 428 13.08 3.43 -12.67
N ALA A 429 12.58 2.24 -12.34
CA ALA A 429 11.15 1.93 -12.41
C ALA A 429 10.29 2.97 -11.67
N SER A 430 9.20 3.42 -12.28
CA SER A 430 8.31 4.40 -11.64
C SER A 430 7.70 3.85 -10.36
N GLY A 431 7.52 2.54 -10.23
CA GLY A 431 6.97 1.91 -9.04
C GLY A 431 7.22 0.40 -8.94
N SER A 432 6.70 -0.18 -7.86
CA SER A 432 6.61 -1.62 -7.59
C SER A 432 5.61 -1.87 -6.45
N ALA A 433 4.83 -2.95 -6.50
CA ALA A 433 3.78 -3.26 -5.54
C ALA A 433 3.70 -4.76 -5.17
N GLU A 434 3.11 -5.05 -4.01
CA GLU A 434 2.64 -6.39 -3.68
C GLU A 434 1.41 -6.78 -4.52
N MET A 435 1.37 -8.03 -4.99
CA MET A 435 0.20 -8.60 -5.66
C MET A 435 -0.80 -9.15 -4.63
N VAL A 436 -1.98 -8.53 -4.53
CA VAL A 436 -2.99 -8.81 -3.48
C VAL A 436 -2.39 -8.66 -2.07
N GLY A 437 -1.81 -7.48 -1.81
CA GLY A 437 -1.17 -7.11 -0.56
C GLY A 437 -1.59 -5.71 -0.07
N ASP A 438 -0.74 -5.07 0.71
CA ASP A 438 -0.96 -3.73 1.27
C ASP A 438 0.18 -2.74 0.98
N ASP A 439 1.34 -3.19 0.48
CA ASP A 439 2.55 -2.38 0.31
C ASP A 439 2.90 -2.06 -1.14
N PHE A 440 3.20 -0.78 -1.41
CA PHE A 440 3.64 -0.31 -2.72
C PHE A 440 4.54 0.93 -2.68
N LEU A 441 5.34 1.06 -3.72
CA LEU A 441 6.48 1.97 -3.85
C LEU A 441 6.34 2.79 -5.14
N VAL A 442 6.66 4.08 -5.08
CA VAL A 442 6.78 4.97 -6.26
C VAL A 442 8.13 5.67 -6.23
N THR A 443 8.84 5.64 -7.36
CA THR A 443 10.27 5.95 -7.50
C THR A 443 10.55 6.78 -8.77
N LEU A 444 9.94 7.97 -8.82
CA LEU A 444 10.05 8.94 -9.92
C LEU A 444 11.23 9.94 -9.75
N GLY A 445 12.16 9.69 -8.84
CA GLY A 445 13.38 10.49 -8.69
C GLY A 445 14.38 10.27 -9.83
N GLY A 446 15.05 11.33 -10.26
CA GLY A 446 15.96 11.34 -11.42
C GLY A 446 15.26 11.44 -12.79
N TRP A 447 13.92 11.42 -12.84
CA TRP A 447 13.14 11.50 -14.09
C TRP A 447 13.09 12.90 -14.73
N GLY A 448 13.74 13.91 -14.15
CA GLY A 448 13.77 15.28 -14.69
C GLY A 448 12.47 16.07 -14.54
N LEU A 449 11.55 15.58 -13.70
CA LEU A 449 10.24 16.18 -13.45
C LEU A 449 10.34 17.56 -12.78
N LYS A 450 9.40 18.44 -13.12
CA LYS A 450 9.41 19.85 -12.67
C LYS A 450 8.23 20.12 -11.74
N SER A 451 8.49 20.74 -10.59
CA SER A 451 7.43 21.17 -9.66
C SER A 451 6.40 22.06 -10.36
N GLY A 452 5.12 21.89 -10.01
CA GLY A 452 3.98 22.60 -10.62
C GLY A 452 3.59 22.14 -12.04
N SER A 453 4.44 21.40 -12.76
CA SER A 453 4.07 20.87 -14.10
C SER A 453 2.92 19.86 -14.03
N TRP A 454 2.13 19.75 -15.10
CA TRP A 454 1.14 18.67 -15.23
C TRP A 454 1.81 17.31 -15.38
N LEU A 455 2.94 17.24 -16.07
CA LEU A 455 3.75 16.02 -16.25
C LEU A 455 4.06 15.33 -14.92
N LEU A 456 4.55 16.09 -13.92
CA LEU A 456 4.80 15.59 -12.57
C LEU A 456 3.53 14.97 -11.94
N ALA A 457 2.44 15.73 -11.92
CA ALA A 457 1.20 15.30 -11.28
C ALA A 457 0.56 14.09 -11.99
N ASN A 458 0.62 14.05 -13.32
CA ASN A 458 0.03 12.99 -14.13
C ASN A 458 0.85 11.69 -14.07
N TYR A 459 2.19 11.76 -14.09
CA TYR A 459 3.05 10.60 -13.85
C TYR A 459 2.83 10.04 -12.44
N GLN A 460 2.83 10.88 -11.40
CA GLN A 460 2.51 10.41 -10.05
C GLN A 460 1.11 9.79 -9.98
N ALA A 461 0.09 10.41 -10.58
CA ALA A 461 -1.29 9.90 -10.54
C ALA A 461 -1.40 8.52 -11.21
N ALA A 462 -0.82 8.38 -12.40
CA ALA A 462 -0.83 7.13 -13.15
C ALA A 462 -0.05 6.03 -12.43
N THR A 463 1.16 6.30 -11.94
CA THR A 463 1.95 5.30 -11.24
C THR A 463 1.32 4.89 -9.91
N ILE A 464 0.89 5.84 -9.07
CA ILE A 464 0.23 5.51 -7.79
C ILE A 464 -1.02 4.65 -8.05
N MET A 465 -1.81 4.95 -9.10
CA MET A 465 -2.99 4.14 -9.44
C MET A 465 -2.62 2.76 -10.00
N HIS A 466 -1.59 2.64 -10.84
CA HIS A 466 -1.12 1.35 -11.36
C HIS A 466 -0.61 0.43 -10.24
N GLU A 467 0.25 0.94 -9.37
CA GLU A 467 0.82 0.16 -8.26
C GLU A 467 -0.26 -0.16 -7.20
N LEU A 468 -1.19 0.75 -6.92
CA LEU A 468 -2.38 0.48 -6.11
C LEU A 468 -3.22 -0.66 -6.70
N GLY A 469 -3.35 -0.73 -8.03
CA GLY A 469 -4.08 -1.78 -8.75
C GLY A 469 -3.53 -3.18 -8.50
N HIS A 470 -2.21 -3.35 -8.42
CA HIS A 470 -1.59 -4.61 -8.00
C HIS A 470 -1.95 -5.02 -6.56
N THR A 471 -1.99 -4.07 -5.62
CA THR A 471 -2.46 -4.36 -4.24
C THR A 471 -3.94 -4.74 -4.17
N LEU A 472 -4.72 -4.36 -5.20
CA LEU A 472 -6.12 -4.70 -5.39
C LEU A 472 -6.32 -5.96 -6.27
N GLY A 473 -5.23 -6.60 -6.71
CA GLY A 473 -5.24 -7.87 -7.44
C GLY A 473 -5.23 -7.79 -8.98
N LEU A 474 -5.07 -6.60 -9.55
CA LEU A 474 -4.98 -6.42 -11.00
C LEU A 474 -3.57 -6.72 -11.54
N ARG A 475 -3.49 -7.23 -12.77
CA ARG A 475 -2.26 -7.46 -13.55
C ARG A 475 -2.23 -6.56 -14.79
N HIS A 476 -1.13 -6.59 -15.55
CA HIS A 476 -0.94 -5.72 -16.73
C HIS A 476 -1.94 -5.97 -17.88
N GLY A 477 -2.63 -7.11 -17.86
CA GLY A 477 -3.75 -7.44 -18.73
C GLY A 477 -5.10 -7.60 -18.01
N GLY A 478 -5.21 -7.25 -16.72
CA GLY A 478 -6.42 -7.47 -15.90
C GLY A 478 -6.28 -8.69 -14.99
N ASP A 479 -6.76 -9.85 -15.44
CA ASP A 479 -6.57 -11.16 -14.78
C ASP A 479 -5.32 -11.92 -15.27
N GLU A 480 -4.67 -11.44 -16.33
CA GLU A 480 -3.48 -12.02 -16.95
C GLU A 480 -2.31 -11.03 -17.03
N ASP A 481 -1.08 -11.54 -17.17
CA ASP A 481 0.14 -10.72 -17.27
C ASP A 481 0.42 -10.20 -18.70
N GLU A 482 -0.45 -10.53 -19.67
CA GLU A 482 -0.34 -10.09 -21.06
C GLU A 482 -0.59 -8.58 -21.19
N ALA A 483 0.47 -7.83 -21.45
CA ALA A 483 0.47 -6.37 -21.52
C ALA A 483 0.21 -5.83 -22.94
N ALA A 484 0.19 -4.50 -23.09
CA ALA A 484 0.06 -3.79 -24.37
C ALA A 484 -1.22 -4.05 -25.19
N LYS A 485 -2.13 -4.93 -24.74
CA LYS A 485 -3.44 -5.22 -25.36
C LYS A 485 -4.26 -3.93 -25.56
N PRO A 486 -4.48 -3.38 -26.78
CA PRO A 486 -5.08 -2.05 -26.90
C PRO A 486 -6.55 -2.00 -26.43
N ASN A 487 -7.28 -3.11 -26.49
CA ASN A 487 -8.65 -3.20 -25.98
C ASN A 487 -8.74 -3.29 -24.45
N TYR A 488 -7.65 -3.60 -23.73
CA TYR A 488 -7.61 -3.51 -22.26
C TYR A 488 -7.38 -2.06 -21.83
N PHE A 489 -8.48 -1.34 -21.60
CA PHE A 489 -8.51 0.11 -21.41
C PHE A 489 -8.34 0.50 -19.94
N SER A 490 -7.12 0.28 -19.42
CA SER A 490 -6.78 0.46 -18.01
C SER A 490 -5.42 1.12 -17.84
N VAL A 491 -5.21 1.89 -16.76
CA VAL A 491 -3.88 2.39 -16.36
C VAL A 491 -2.90 1.26 -15.97
N MET A 492 -3.42 0.05 -15.72
CA MET A 492 -2.62 -1.18 -15.56
C MET A 492 -1.86 -1.57 -16.84
N ASN A 493 -2.36 -1.15 -18.00
CA ASN A 493 -1.75 -1.46 -19.30
C ASN A 493 -0.59 -0.50 -19.60
N TYR A 494 0.62 -1.01 -19.85
CA TYR A 494 1.79 -0.18 -20.19
C TYR A 494 1.60 0.69 -21.46
N LEU A 495 0.68 0.34 -22.36
CA LEU A 495 0.34 1.21 -23.51
C LEU A 495 -0.32 2.53 -23.06
N TYR A 496 -0.99 2.53 -21.90
CA TYR A 496 -1.75 3.65 -21.35
C TYR A 496 -1.21 4.24 -20.04
N GLN A 497 -0.30 3.56 -19.31
CA GLN A 497 0.12 3.97 -17.97
C GLN A 497 0.60 5.44 -17.93
N ILE A 498 1.77 5.75 -18.50
CA ILE A 498 2.31 7.13 -18.46
C ILE A 498 1.83 8.02 -19.62
N SER A 499 1.28 7.43 -20.68
CA SER A 499 0.74 8.14 -21.86
C SER A 499 -0.72 8.61 -21.63
N GLY A 500 -1.45 7.97 -20.72
CA GLY A 500 -2.85 8.25 -20.39
C GLY A 500 -3.85 7.56 -21.31
N LEU A 501 -5.07 7.35 -20.80
CA LEU A 501 -6.15 6.72 -21.57
C LEU A 501 -6.65 7.65 -22.70
N PRO A 502 -6.69 7.19 -23.97
CA PRO A 502 -7.07 8.04 -25.10
C PRO A 502 -8.55 8.37 -25.12
N SER A 503 -8.89 9.44 -25.86
CA SER A 503 -10.27 9.67 -26.30
C SER A 503 -10.61 8.77 -27.49
N MET A 504 -11.86 8.31 -27.60
CA MET A 504 -12.33 7.57 -28.79
C MET A 504 -12.57 8.50 -30.01
N THR A 505 -12.23 9.79 -29.88
CA THR A 505 -12.46 10.85 -30.87
C THR A 505 -11.15 11.34 -31.47
N GLY A 506 -11.08 11.43 -32.79
CA GLY A 506 -9.89 11.89 -33.51
C GLY A 506 -8.75 10.89 -33.45
N SER A 507 -7.51 11.39 -33.47
CA SER A 507 -6.28 10.61 -33.54
C SER A 507 -5.81 10.00 -32.21
N SER A 508 -6.46 10.30 -31.08
CA SER A 508 -5.95 10.01 -29.73
C SER A 508 -5.60 8.53 -29.50
N VAL A 509 -6.40 7.58 -30.03
CA VAL A 509 -6.10 6.13 -29.98
C VAL A 509 -4.82 5.81 -30.74
N THR A 510 -4.74 6.19 -32.02
CA THR A 510 -3.56 6.00 -32.89
C THR A 510 -2.30 6.60 -32.29
N GLN A 511 -2.38 7.80 -31.70
CA GLN A 511 -1.25 8.46 -31.05
C GLN A 511 -0.67 7.63 -29.89
N ARG A 512 -1.50 6.96 -29.08
CA ARG A 512 -1.00 6.08 -28.00
C ARG A 512 -0.27 4.87 -28.56
N TYR A 513 -0.80 4.25 -29.61
CA TYR A 513 -0.15 3.13 -30.28
C TYR A 513 1.17 3.55 -30.96
N TYR A 514 1.18 4.69 -31.67
CA TYR A 514 2.38 5.27 -32.29
C TYR A 514 3.46 5.62 -31.26
N TYR A 515 3.08 6.25 -30.15
CA TYR A 515 3.97 6.58 -29.05
C TYR A 515 4.58 5.30 -28.45
N TRP A 516 3.78 4.26 -28.22
CA TRP A 516 4.28 2.98 -27.72
C TRP A 516 5.23 2.28 -28.70
N LEU A 517 4.86 2.21 -29.99
CA LEU A 517 5.68 1.63 -31.05
C LEU A 517 7.04 2.33 -31.20
N SER A 518 7.05 3.67 -31.17
CA SER A 518 8.26 4.44 -31.45
C SER A 518 9.16 4.65 -30.23
N ASN A 519 8.60 4.79 -29.02
CA ASN A 519 9.40 5.00 -27.80
C ASN A 519 9.82 3.69 -27.10
N TYR A 520 9.05 2.60 -27.22
CA TYR A 520 9.38 1.32 -26.55
C TYR A 520 9.73 0.19 -27.53
N GLN A 521 9.05 0.07 -28.67
CA GLN A 521 9.36 -0.99 -29.65
C GLN A 521 10.43 -0.57 -30.68
N GLY A 522 10.91 0.68 -30.63
CA GLY A 522 11.91 1.21 -31.57
C GLY A 522 11.47 1.22 -33.04
N LYS A 523 10.16 1.18 -33.31
CA LYS A 523 9.58 1.12 -34.65
C LYS A 523 9.27 2.53 -35.18
N SER A 524 9.64 2.80 -36.43
CA SER A 524 9.18 4.01 -37.13
C SER A 524 7.66 3.96 -37.35
N VAL A 525 7.01 5.12 -37.35
CA VAL A 525 5.55 5.29 -37.54
C VAL A 525 5.29 6.52 -38.42
N PRO A 526 4.10 6.72 -39.03
CA PRO A 526 3.83 7.87 -39.89
C PRO A 526 4.25 9.22 -39.28
N GLY A 527 5.24 9.86 -39.92
CA GLY A 527 5.85 11.12 -39.49
C GLY A 527 7.11 11.02 -38.61
N TYR A 528 7.42 9.85 -38.03
CA TYR A 528 8.43 9.69 -36.99
C TYR A 528 9.34 8.47 -37.22
N SER A 529 10.64 8.61 -36.97
CA SER A 529 11.61 7.53 -37.14
C SER A 529 11.99 6.88 -35.81
N ALA A 530 12.55 5.67 -35.85
CA ALA A 530 13.22 5.06 -34.69
C ALA A 530 14.35 5.92 -34.06
N SER A 531 14.80 6.98 -34.74
CA SER A 531 15.80 7.94 -34.24
C SER A 531 15.20 9.29 -33.81
N GLN A 532 13.93 9.54 -34.10
CA GLN A 532 13.12 10.72 -33.76
C GLN A 532 11.68 10.24 -33.50
N PRO A 533 11.41 9.62 -32.33
CA PRO A 533 10.15 8.95 -32.03
C PRO A 533 8.99 9.95 -31.86
N PHE A 534 7.76 9.43 -31.78
CA PHE A 534 6.57 10.25 -31.57
C PHE A 534 6.67 10.99 -30.22
N PRO A 535 6.65 12.33 -30.19
CA PRO A 535 6.89 13.11 -28.98
C PRO A 535 5.67 13.12 -28.05
N GLU A 536 5.93 13.05 -26.76
CA GLU A 536 4.91 13.04 -25.70
C GLU A 536 3.99 14.28 -25.72
N SER A 537 4.54 15.44 -26.05
CA SER A 537 3.83 16.71 -26.18
C SER A 537 2.88 16.78 -27.39
N ALA A 538 2.87 15.76 -28.27
CA ALA A 538 1.89 15.60 -29.35
C ALA A 538 0.78 14.57 -29.04
N LEU A 539 0.71 14.06 -27.80
CA LEU A 539 -0.39 13.22 -27.34
C LEU A 539 -1.62 14.09 -26.98
N ASP A 540 -2.74 13.89 -27.67
CA ASP A 540 -4.04 14.46 -27.28
C ASP A 540 -4.43 13.95 -25.89
N ASP A 541 -4.82 14.85 -24.98
CA ASP A 541 -4.99 14.60 -23.54
C ASP A 541 -3.78 13.85 -22.91
N GLY A 542 -2.56 14.15 -23.38
CA GLY A 542 -1.30 13.57 -22.91
C GLY A 542 -0.84 14.05 -21.53
N PRO A 543 0.24 13.49 -20.98
CA PRO A 543 0.69 13.73 -19.60
C PRO A 543 1.18 15.16 -19.34
N GLU A 544 1.55 15.93 -20.37
CA GLU A 544 1.81 17.37 -20.21
C GLU A 544 0.54 18.23 -20.00
N THR A 545 -0.67 17.63 -20.09
CA THR A 545 -1.96 18.36 -20.10
C THR A 545 -2.78 18.19 -18.81
N ALA A 546 -3.67 19.13 -18.53
CA ALA A 546 -4.65 18.99 -17.43
C ALA A 546 -5.63 17.81 -17.66
N ASN A 547 -6.01 17.59 -18.92
CA ASN A 547 -7.04 16.64 -19.35
C ASN A 547 -6.65 15.16 -19.21
N PHE A 548 -5.37 14.86 -18.95
CA PHE A 548 -4.83 13.51 -18.85
C PHE A 548 -5.71 12.56 -18.04
N ARG A 549 -6.06 11.43 -18.65
CA ARG A 549 -7.08 10.50 -18.17
C ARG A 549 -6.44 9.25 -17.57
N ILE A 550 -6.80 8.95 -16.32
CA ILE A 550 -6.55 7.66 -15.68
C ILE A 550 -7.88 7.07 -15.22
N ASP A 551 -8.01 5.76 -15.36
CA ASP A 551 -9.14 4.94 -14.94
C ASP A 551 -8.65 3.48 -14.96
N TYR A 552 -9.37 2.56 -14.30
CA TYR A 552 -9.24 1.14 -14.61
C TYR A 552 -10.27 0.74 -15.67
N SER A 553 -10.14 -0.44 -16.26
CA SER A 553 -11.13 -0.91 -17.22
C SER A 553 -12.44 -1.34 -16.54
N ASN A 554 -13.53 -1.02 -17.22
CA ASN A 554 -14.89 -1.47 -16.93
C ASN A 554 -15.28 -2.72 -17.76
N GLY A 555 -14.33 -3.35 -18.47
CA GLY A 555 -14.56 -4.55 -19.28
C GLY A 555 -15.52 -4.35 -20.46
N SER A 556 -15.68 -3.12 -20.95
CA SER A 556 -16.66 -2.79 -22.00
C SER A 556 -16.09 -2.76 -23.42
N SER A 557 -14.80 -3.05 -23.63
CA SER A 557 -14.24 -3.22 -24.97
C SER A 557 -14.54 -4.62 -25.51
N LEU A 558 -14.82 -4.71 -26.81
CA LEU A 558 -14.96 -5.99 -27.51
C LEU A 558 -13.60 -6.74 -27.60
N PRO A 559 -13.62 -8.09 -27.67
CA PRO A 559 -12.42 -8.89 -27.97
C PRO A 559 -11.80 -8.51 -29.32
N MET A 560 -10.48 -8.57 -29.40
CA MET A 560 -9.68 -8.09 -30.54
C MET A 560 -8.90 -9.26 -31.14
N ASP A 561 -9.34 -9.74 -32.31
CA ASP A 561 -8.74 -10.86 -33.04
C ASP A 561 -7.62 -10.34 -33.96
N GLU A 562 -6.37 -10.63 -33.63
CA GLU A 562 -5.18 -10.19 -34.39
C GLU A 562 -5.08 -10.77 -35.81
N ASN A 563 -5.98 -11.68 -36.17
CA ASN A 563 -6.13 -12.19 -37.53
C ASN A 563 -7.17 -11.41 -38.35
N LYS A 564 -7.97 -10.54 -37.71
CA LYS A 564 -9.11 -9.82 -38.28
C LYS A 564 -9.32 -8.44 -37.62
N LEU A 565 -8.28 -7.64 -37.50
CA LEU A 565 -8.37 -6.32 -36.89
C LEU A 565 -9.24 -5.39 -37.73
N ASP A 566 -10.08 -4.60 -37.06
CA ASP A 566 -10.93 -3.56 -37.65
C ASP A 566 -10.54 -2.20 -37.05
N GLU A 567 -9.92 -1.34 -37.86
CA GLU A 567 -9.48 -0.01 -37.41
C GLU A 567 -10.65 0.93 -37.07
N SER A 568 -11.84 0.68 -37.66
CA SER A 568 -13.05 1.45 -37.37
C SER A 568 -13.63 1.13 -36.00
N ALA A 569 -13.39 -0.09 -35.48
CA ALA A 569 -13.82 -0.50 -34.14
C ALA A 569 -12.97 0.15 -33.02
N LEU A 570 -11.91 0.88 -33.38
CA LEU A 570 -10.89 1.42 -32.47
C LEU A 570 -10.37 0.30 -31.57
N ILE A 571 -10.32 0.53 -30.25
CA ILE A 571 -9.94 -0.45 -29.23
C ILE A 571 -11.10 -1.42 -28.88
N GLY A 572 -12.01 -1.68 -29.80
CA GLY A 572 -13.24 -2.44 -29.54
C GLY A 572 -14.33 -1.66 -28.79
N ARG A 573 -14.26 -0.33 -28.72
CA ARG A 573 -15.27 0.55 -28.08
C ARG A 573 -16.22 1.25 -29.06
N GLY A 574 -16.26 0.76 -30.30
CA GLY A 574 -17.21 1.17 -31.34
C GLY A 574 -16.66 2.25 -32.28
N GLN A 575 -17.45 2.54 -33.33
CA GLN A 575 -17.09 3.49 -34.38
C GLN A 575 -17.40 4.93 -33.96
N VAL A 576 -16.45 5.83 -34.19
CA VAL A 576 -16.64 7.28 -34.06
C VAL A 576 -16.29 7.94 -35.39
N ALA A 577 -17.21 8.76 -35.92
CA ALA A 577 -17.04 9.34 -37.26
C ALA A 577 -15.74 10.16 -37.38
N GLY A 578 -14.95 9.88 -38.43
CA GLY A 578 -13.64 10.52 -38.64
C GLY A 578 -12.54 10.07 -37.67
N SER A 579 -12.74 8.99 -36.92
CA SER A 579 -11.77 8.41 -35.99
C SER A 579 -11.52 6.95 -36.37
N TYR A 580 -10.26 6.54 -36.37
CA TYR A 580 -9.80 5.18 -36.66
C TYR A 580 -8.51 4.92 -35.88
N ALA A 581 -8.13 3.65 -35.74
CA ALA A 581 -6.90 3.25 -35.09
C ALA A 581 -5.98 2.55 -36.10
N ASP A 582 -4.93 3.24 -36.55
CA ASP A 582 -3.95 2.70 -37.51
C ASP A 582 -3.06 1.65 -36.83
N TRP A 583 -3.40 0.36 -36.98
CA TRP A 583 -2.64 -0.72 -36.33
C TRP A 583 -1.47 -1.23 -37.18
N ASN A 584 -1.51 -1.02 -38.50
CA ASN A 584 -0.47 -1.49 -39.43
C ASN A 584 0.56 -0.40 -39.82
N THR A 585 0.34 0.84 -39.37
CA THR A 585 1.18 2.04 -39.50
C THR A 585 1.31 2.60 -40.92
N ASN A 586 0.26 2.47 -41.76
CA ASN A 586 0.28 2.97 -43.13
C ASN A 586 -0.12 4.46 -43.29
N GLY A 587 -0.73 5.07 -42.28
CA GLY A 587 -1.14 6.47 -42.24
C GLY A 587 -2.53 6.77 -42.80
N ALA A 588 -3.35 5.75 -43.07
CA ALA A 588 -4.73 5.85 -43.55
C ALA A 588 -5.62 4.81 -42.87
N GLN A 589 -6.94 4.94 -43.01
CA GLN A 589 -7.89 3.94 -42.50
C GLN A 589 -8.08 2.79 -43.50
N ASP A 590 -7.78 1.57 -43.07
CA ASP A 590 -8.14 0.36 -43.79
C ASP A 590 -9.64 0.03 -43.65
N SER A 591 -10.30 -0.20 -44.79
CA SER A 591 -11.74 -0.53 -44.85
C SER A 591 -12.04 -2.03 -44.84
N ALA A 592 -11.00 -2.88 -44.72
CA ALA A 592 -11.10 -4.33 -44.71
C ALA A 592 -10.24 -4.89 -43.57
N THR A 593 -10.71 -5.93 -42.90
CA THR A 593 -10.00 -6.50 -41.75
C THR A 593 -8.73 -7.25 -42.17
N TYR A 594 -7.64 -7.08 -41.41
CA TYR A 594 -6.34 -7.70 -41.72
C TYR A 594 -5.69 -8.35 -40.49
N ALA A 595 -4.59 -9.08 -40.71
CA ALA A 595 -3.89 -9.84 -39.69
C ALA A 595 -2.58 -9.18 -39.25
N TRP A 596 -2.55 -8.52 -38.08
CA TRP A 596 -1.38 -7.82 -37.54
C TRP A 596 -1.16 -8.16 -36.06
N ASP A 597 0.11 -8.24 -35.67
CA ASP A 597 0.56 -8.54 -34.29
C ASP A 597 0.78 -7.18 -33.62
N ILE A 598 -0.18 -6.76 -32.78
CA ILE A 598 -0.24 -5.40 -32.23
C ILE A 598 0.48 -5.28 -30.89
N ASN A 599 0.45 -6.32 -30.05
CA ASN A 599 1.22 -6.34 -28.81
C ASN A 599 2.73 -6.64 -29.05
N ASN A 600 3.10 -7.03 -30.28
CA ASN A 600 4.46 -7.44 -30.68
C ASN A 600 4.93 -8.72 -29.95
N SER A 601 3.99 -9.61 -29.62
CA SER A 601 4.26 -10.87 -28.91
C SER A 601 4.94 -11.94 -29.76
N GLY A 602 4.98 -11.77 -31.09
CA GLY A 602 5.46 -12.78 -32.03
C GLY A 602 4.40 -13.83 -32.37
N SER A 603 3.13 -13.59 -32.03
CA SER A 603 1.99 -14.47 -32.32
C SER A 603 0.71 -13.66 -32.48
N LYS A 604 -0.30 -14.24 -33.14
CA LYS A 604 -1.61 -13.59 -33.34
C LYS A 604 -2.66 -14.27 -32.48
N THR A 605 -3.22 -13.50 -31.56
CA THR A 605 -4.06 -13.96 -30.46
C THR A 605 -5.48 -13.34 -30.52
N LEU A 606 -6.30 -13.66 -29.52
CA LEU A 606 -7.59 -13.02 -29.28
C LEU A 606 -7.54 -12.30 -27.92
N MET A 607 -7.11 -11.04 -27.93
CA MET A 607 -6.99 -10.24 -26.72
C MET A 607 -8.36 -9.88 -26.15
N ARG A 608 -8.45 -9.83 -24.82
CA ARG A 608 -9.66 -9.52 -24.08
C ARG A 608 -9.45 -8.34 -23.16
N ASP A 609 -10.50 -7.53 -23.04
CA ASP A 609 -10.66 -6.56 -21.95
C ASP A 609 -11.12 -7.28 -20.68
N TYR A 610 -10.83 -6.69 -19.53
CA TYR A 610 -11.19 -7.23 -18.21
C TYR A 610 -11.91 -6.15 -17.41
N ASN A 611 -12.87 -6.53 -16.57
CA ASN A 611 -13.59 -5.57 -15.73
C ASN A 611 -12.87 -5.41 -14.38
N ASP A 612 -11.76 -4.68 -14.40
CA ASP A 612 -10.96 -4.37 -13.21
C ASP A 612 -11.84 -3.89 -12.05
N TRP A 613 -12.71 -2.90 -12.33
CA TRP A 613 -13.56 -2.25 -11.32
C TRP A 613 -14.55 -3.20 -10.62
N ALA A 614 -14.97 -4.28 -11.29
CA ALA A 614 -15.85 -5.30 -10.72
C ALA A 614 -15.09 -6.39 -9.92
N ASN A 615 -13.75 -6.46 -10.04
CA ASN A 615 -12.94 -7.55 -9.48
C ASN A 615 -11.90 -7.09 -8.43
N LEU A 616 -11.89 -5.80 -8.06
CA LEU A 616 -10.96 -5.25 -7.05
C LEU A 616 -11.08 -5.95 -5.68
N VAL A 617 -9.96 -6.47 -5.17
CA VAL A 617 -9.85 -7.06 -3.82
C VAL A 617 -9.60 -5.94 -2.79
N LEU A 618 -10.66 -5.29 -2.33
CA LEU A 618 -10.55 -4.19 -1.35
C LEU A 618 -9.98 -4.65 0.00
N ASN A 619 -10.43 -5.81 0.49
CA ASN A 619 -10.02 -6.45 1.75
C ASN A 619 -9.13 -7.71 1.52
N PRO A 620 -7.83 -7.55 1.20
CA PRO A 620 -6.90 -8.69 1.09
C PRO A 620 -6.51 -9.23 2.47
N ARG A 621 -6.82 -8.54 3.57
CA ARG A 621 -6.35 -8.84 4.94
C ARG A 621 -7.04 -10.03 5.59
N ARG A 622 -8.10 -10.57 4.97
CA ARG A 622 -8.66 -11.90 5.27
C ARG A 622 -7.85 -13.04 4.62
N LEU A 623 -6.88 -12.73 3.75
CA LEU A 623 -5.98 -13.67 3.07
C LEU A 623 -4.59 -13.68 3.74
N VAL A 624 -3.81 -14.73 3.45
CA VAL A 624 -2.50 -14.99 4.07
C VAL A 624 -1.48 -13.89 3.80
N ASN A 625 -1.43 -13.40 2.56
CA ASN A 625 -0.32 -12.59 2.05
C ASN A 625 -0.25 -11.22 2.74
N ALA A 626 -1.40 -10.57 2.93
CA ALA A 626 -1.48 -9.18 3.39
C ALA A 626 -1.33 -9.01 4.92
N ASN A 627 -1.76 -9.98 5.73
CA ASN A 627 -2.00 -9.70 7.15
C ASN A 627 -0.71 -9.62 8.01
N ASN A 628 0.18 -10.60 7.89
CA ASN A 628 1.02 -10.98 9.04
C ASN A 628 2.44 -10.38 9.10
N SER A 629 2.87 -9.57 8.13
CA SER A 629 4.19 -8.88 8.24
C SER A 629 4.49 -7.81 7.20
N GLY A 630 3.85 -7.82 6.03
CA GLY A 630 4.41 -7.19 4.83
C GLY A 630 5.66 -7.91 4.31
N MET A 631 5.86 -9.20 4.60
CA MET A 631 7.01 -9.99 4.12
C MET A 631 6.66 -11.46 3.85
N VAL A 632 5.47 -11.73 3.32
CA VAL A 632 5.08 -13.07 2.84
C VAL A 632 4.92 -13.04 1.32
N MET A 633 6.02 -13.25 0.60
CA MET A 633 5.98 -13.53 -0.84
C MET A 633 5.11 -14.78 -1.08
N PRO A 634 4.17 -14.77 -2.04
CA PRO A 634 3.26 -15.89 -2.27
C PRO A 634 3.97 -17.10 -2.89
N SER A 635 4.57 -17.95 -2.04
CA SER A 635 5.01 -19.28 -2.43
C SER A 635 3.81 -20.16 -2.78
N SER A 636 3.43 -20.15 -4.06
CA SER A 636 2.36 -20.94 -4.68
C SER A 636 0.91 -20.63 -4.26
N TYR A 637 0.32 -19.61 -4.87
CA TYR A 637 -1.15 -19.57 -5.05
C TYR A 637 -1.55 -20.60 -6.13
N LYS A 638 -1.89 -21.82 -5.72
CA LYS A 638 -2.33 -22.90 -6.64
C LYS A 638 -3.79 -22.72 -7.08
N THR A 639 -4.05 -21.70 -7.90
CA THR A 639 -5.34 -21.49 -8.58
C THR A 639 -5.13 -21.15 -10.06
N GLY A 640 -4.80 -22.16 -10.87
CA GLY A 640 -4.94 -22.15 -12.34
C GLY A 640 -4.02 -21.23 -13.17
N ILE A 641 -3.44 -20.18 -12.59
CA ILE A 641 -2.67 -19.16 -13.31
C ILE A 641 -1.26 -19.67 -13.64
N SER A 642 -0.86 -19.57 -14.91
CA SER A 642 0.41 -20.10 -15.43
C SER A 642 1.59 -19.17 -15.13
N SER A 643 2.56 -19.67 -14.37
CA SER A 643 3.83 -18.98 -14.14
C SER A 643 4.78 -19.11 -15.34
N GLN A 644 4.67 -18.20 -16.30
CA GLN A 644 5.73 -17.90 -17.28
C GLN A 644 5.82 -16.38 -17.42
N GLY A 645 7.04 -15.85 -17.56
CA GLY A 645 7.30 -14.43 -17.77
C GLY A 645 8.38 -14.24 -18.83
N PHE A 646 8.57 -13.00 -19.27
CA PHE A 646 9.65 -12.64 -20.19
C PHE A 646 10.16 -11.21 -19.94
N ASP A 647 11.43 -10.99 -20.28
CA ASP A 647 12.16 -9.72 -20.21
C ASP A 647 12.98 -9.58 -21.51
N PRO A 648 12.99 -8.39 -22.13
CA PRO A 648 14.19 -7.96 -22.85
C PRO A 648 14.58 -6.49 -22.58
N VAL A 649 15.16 -6.24 -21.40
CA VAL A 649 16.32 -5.35 -21.16
C VAL A 649 16.18 -3.86 -21.52
N GLY A 650 16.09 -3.04 -20.46
CA GLY A 650 16.87 -1.78 -20.37
C GLY A 650 16.10 -0.47 -20.38
N MET A 651 15.84 0.09 -19.18
CA MET A 651 15.03 1.29 -18.89
C MET A 651 13.50 1.07 -18.98
N PRO A 652 12.72 1.51 -17.98
CA PRO A 652 12.66 0.74 -16.73
C PRO A 652 11.24 0.62 -16.13
N PHE A 653 10.71 -0.60 -15.97
CA PHE A 653 9.60 -0.88 -15.05
C PHE A 653 9.76 -2.28 -14.43
N GLN A 654 9.50 -2.39 -13.13
CA GLN A 654 9.46 -3.60 -12.27
C GLN A 654 10.69 -4.54 -12.20
N THR A 655 11.09 -4.94 -10.98
CA THR A 655 11.89 -6.16 -10.76
C THR A 655 11.79 -6.69 -9.32
N ILE A 656 11.08 -7.81 -9.08
CA ILE A 656 11.35 -8.71 -7.94
C ILE A 656 11.22 -10.19 -8.35
N HIS A 657 12.07 -10.62 -9.28
CA HIS A 657 12.64 -11.97 -9.27
C HIS A 657 14.10 -11.86 -9.73
N ALA A 658 15.01 -12.62 -9.12
CA ALA A 658 16.42 -12.68 -9.53
C ALA A 658 16.55 -13.47 -10.85
N GLN A 659 17.58 -13.30 -11.69
CA GLN A 659 19.00 -13.10 -11.33
C GLN A 659 19.82 -12.45 -12.47
N GLU A 660 20.98 -11.86 -12.12
CA GLU A 660 22.13 -11.47 -12.98
C GLU A 660 22.14 -10.08 -13.69
N HIS A 661 23.34 -9.69 -14.13
CA HIS A 661 23.77 -8.34 -14.55
C HIS A 661 24.72 -8.46 -15.80
N PRO A 662 25.43 -7.40 -16.27
CA PRO A 662 24.91 -6.25 -17.02
C PRO A 662 25.71 -5.94 -18.32
N LEU A 663 25.12 -5.26 -19.31
CA LEU A 663 25.86 -4.57 -20.40
C LEU A 663 25.20 -3.22 -20.77
N PRO A 664 25.92 -2.28 -21.43
CA PRO A 664 25.79 -0.86 -21.10
C PRO A 664 24.95 0.03 -22.03
N MET A 665 24.36 1.08 -21.45
CA MET A 665 23.84 2.25 -22.17
C MET A 665 24.93 3.00 -22.95
N ARG A 666 24.54 3.60 -24.09
CA ARG A 666 25.30 4.68 -24.73
C ARG A 666 24.75 6.05 -24.33
N ILE A 667 25.38 6.69 -23.34
CA ILE A 667 25.16 8.13 -23.10
C ILE A 667 25.76 8.91 -24.28
N ARG A 668 24.95 9.69 -24.99
CA ARG A 668 25.48 10.77 -25.85
C ARG A 668 25.74 12.00 -24.97
N GLN A 669 27.00 12.29 -24.69
CA GLN A 669 27.39 13.64 -24.31
C GLN A 669 27.18 14.56 -25.54
N LEU A 670 26.51 15.68 -25.34
CA LEU A 670 26.54 16.79 -26.29
C LEU A 670 27.83 17.59 -26.05
N GLN A 671 28.75 17.52 -27.00
CA GLN A 671 29.84 18.48 -27.17
C GLN A 671 29.75 19.07 -28.57
N HIS A 672 28.98 20.15 -28.71
CA HIS A 672 29.43 21.41 -29.31
C HIS A 672 28.38 22.51 -29.10
#